data_AF-A0A2E2W082-F1
#
_entry.id   AF-A0A2E2W082-F1
#
_cell.length_a   1.000
_cell.length_b   1.000
_cell.length_c   1.000
_cell.angle_alpha   90.00
_cell.angle_beta   90.00
_cell.angle_gamma   90.00
#
_symmetry.space_group_name_H-M   'P 1'
#
loop_
_entity.id
_entity.type
_entity.pdbx_description
1 polymer ?
#
loop_
_entity_poly.entity_id
_entity_poly.type
_entity_poly.pdbx_seq_one_letter_code
_entity_poly.pdbx_strand_id
1 'polypeptide(L)'
;MKLTKFILFGLPLLAGISVSNQLLADDIEIFFSEEILSETEEFQPNVLFIFDSSGSMDDEILTQPPYDPDHDYGGLGDGTIYVHNEDYSYRNVSIDPARNSCKAMTDHMADSPDLPVYAGKRVAEWHESTVEQCTGWWWWRTCETISVNYWRDVTNSNKTVECRDDAGVHGIDSSSSDRYARDGNNGPYSTSNQINWNQNGITDRRLYVSANYHEYLQANPSEYRRKLDIMKEAGTDLVSNFTGLNFGLMRFNYSQGGYVLHHFSDIEDDRDAIINKINNIPASDWTPLTETLWEAHRYFKGDSVDYGTASNRDPAAVTSGYYNSPIGESSCQSNYVVLLTDGEPYYDNGRDNTISNMTGNSCSHSDGASTSNRTCLDEMAEYMANHDYNETLDGTQSVRTYTIAFDFGYEMELLKTTAEKGQGQYLTASSSEQLKTAFNQIILDILSTSTTFTAPAVSVNAFNRLQHQNSLYFAIFEPNIYPRWYGNIKKYRINTDGDIVGSDDAIAINPDTGYFHSNAISYWSQNTDGNAVKKGGAANKLTNSRLVYTVSGDASTNNIVLNSAENIIALDNDTITNELYGLSDDASQAARDKLIKWILGVDVNDDNDNGNTSDASHFMADALHNRPVVVTYSGNSEENTTEDVLFFTSNDGTFRAIDTSNGEELFAFVPQDQLQTQHATYINDPDASKIYGLDGPMTIWREENPDDDDITIDASDGDHVYSYFGMRRGGDNYYAMDVTNTNNPKLMWTIFGGSAGFRDLGQTWSKPVRGRINWSCDGDGENCTTRDVLVFGGGYDTAHDVATTPTTGDMGAAIYMVDALTGQKLWSAGNNDTSEDIHNLDLPMSNSIPGDLTMADMNGDGIDDIIFGVDIQGSVWRIDLNNATTSANNLAQGGKIANLAEAGEFRRFYIGPTVSLSQKKGRAPFFVLTFGSGYMAHPKNTAIDDRLYSLFEYSVYGPPKDEDGDVVYNSIDNDDLLDMTSPDSDPADPQTNAPNGFYKDAIDTGEKFMRPALTIDGTSIYTSYLPEGTGEVDTTCGAGYLGGGRLYAMNFVTGKTVLSSQYINLKQPGNPPEVVALFVPDEDGKTSIEYYVGTEKVTDPDCEGEDCLDKTPGLYRTYWRENQ
;
A
#
# COMPACT_ATOMS: atom_id res chain seq x y z
N MET A 1 26.77 67.00 21.35
CA MET A 1 28.01 67.40 22.04
C MET A 1 28.23 66.46 23.22
N LYS A 2 29.24 65.57 23.15
CA LYS A 2 29.71 64.61 24.20
C LYS A 2 28.77 63.50 24.71
N LEU A 3 29.23 62.23 24.57
CA LEU A 3 29.03 61.03 25.44
C LEU A 3 27.58 60.48 25.58
N THR A 4 27.23 59.18 25.58
CA THR A 4 27.91 57.84 25.45
C THR A 4 26.89 56.83 24.80
N LYS A 5 26.88 55.47 24.83
CA LYS A 5 27.60 54.36 25.53
C LYS A 5 27.54 53.03 24.71
N PHE A 6 28.58 52.19 24.88
CA PHE A 6 28.76 50.72 24.73
C PHE A 6 27.63 49.74 24.26
N ILE A 7 27.97 48.92 23.22
CA ILE A 7 28.18 47.43 23.18
C ILE A 7 27.17 46.48 23.88
N LEU A 8 26.55 45.51 23.15
CA LEU A 8 26.94 44.07 23.07
C LEU A 8 26.17 43.27 21.97
N PHE A 9 26.52 41.99 21.78
CA PHE A 9 26.00 40.98 20.83
C PHE A 9 24.80 40.17 21.38
N GLY A 10 24.09 39.45 20.49
CA GLY A 10 23.57 38.10 20.77
C GLY A 10 22.07 37.84 20.52
N LEU A 11 21.74 37.11 19.44
CA LEU A 11 20.60 36.17 19.30
C LEU A 11 20.51 35.62 17.86
N PRO A 12 20.77 34.31 17.68
CA PRO A 12 20.04 33.44 16.76
C PRO A 12 19.53 32.17 17.50
N LEU A 13 18.95 31.22 16.74
CA LEU A 13 18.30 29.97 17.19
C LEU A 13 17.02 30.14 18.02
N LEU A 14 15.90 29.97 17.32
CA LEU A 14 14.71 29.27 17.81
C LEU A 14 13.89 28.84 16.58
N ALA A 15 14.42 27.84 15.89
CA ALA A 15 13.69 27.04 14.91
C ALA A 15 13.60 25.65 15.54
N GLY A 16 12.41 25.25 15.97
CA GLY A 16 12.18 23.92 16.52
C GLY A 16 12.31 22.86 15.43
N ILE A 17 12.64 21.63 15.84
CA ILE A 17 12.74 20.49 14.92
C ILE A 17 11.32 20.02 14.59
N SER A 18 10.72 20.61 13.57
CA SER A 18 9.64 19.94 12.84
C SER A 18 10.28 18.78 12.07
N VAL A 19 9.94 17.54 12.43
CA VAL A 19 10.26 16.37 11.60
C VAL A 19 9.35 16.45 10.38
N SER A 20 9.80 17.16 9.34
CA SER A 20 9.12 17.16 8.05
C SER A 20 9.33 15.78 7.42
N ASN A 21 8.29 14.95 7.45
CA ASN A 21 8.16 13.92 6.43
C ASN A 21 8.08 14.67 5.11
N GLN A 22 9.13 14.59 4.28
CA GLN A 22 8.98 15.01 2.90
C GLN A 22 7.98 14.04 2.28
N LEU A 23 6.81 14.56 1.87
CA LEU A 23 5.83 13.82 1.09
C LEU A 23 6.56 13.13 -0.08
N LEU A 24 6.82 11.83 0.07
CA LEU A 24 7.30 10.98 -1.01
C LEU A 24 6.10 10.79 -1.93
N ALA A 25 6.29 11.02 -3.23
CA ALA A 25 5.20 10.81 -4.18
C ALA A 25 4.83 9.33 -4.20
N ASP A 26 3.66 9.04 -3.66
CA ASP A 26 3.09 7.71 -3.64
C ASP A 26 1.57 7.79 -3.83
N ASP A 27 1.00 6.85 -4.58
CA ASP A 27 -0.42 6.89 -4.94
C ASP A 27 -1.36 6.61 -3.75
N ILE A 28 -0.78 6.14 -2.63
CA ILE A 28 -1.41 5.96 -1.32
C ILE A 28 -1.60 7.26 -0.52
N GLU A 29 -1.12 8.43 -0.97
CA GLU A 29 -1.35 9.70 -0.27
C GLU A 29 -2.84 10.05 -0.11
N ILE A 30 -3.71 9.44 -0.93
CA ILE A 30 -5.17 9.52 -0.80
C ILE A 30 -5.72 8.88 0.49
N PHE A 31 -4.92 8.04 1.16
CA PHE A 31 -5.27 7.37 2.42
C PHE A 31 -4.56 8.00 3.63
N PHE A 32 -3.41 8.66 3.43
CA PHE A 32 -2.54 9.18 4.49
C PHE A 32 -1.94 10.55 4.12
N SER A 33 -2.76 11.58 3.90
CA SER A 33 -2.26 12.93 3.67
C SER A 33 -1.75 13.58 4.98
N GLU A 34 -0.76 14.48 4.90
CA GLU A 34 -0.36 15.29 6.05
C GLU A 34 -1.52 16.18 6.55
N GLU A 35 -2.48 16.55 5.68
CA GLU A 35 -3.69 17.30 6.09
C GLU A 35 -4.60 16.49 7.01
N ILE A 36 -4.72 15.16 6.82
CA ILE A 36 -5.40 14.27 7.80
C ILE A 36 -4.69 14.29 9.16
N LEU A 37 -3.40 14.60 9.21
CA LEU A 37 -2.60 14.68 10.44
C LEU A 37 -2.44 16.10 10.99
N SER A 38 -2.85 17.15 10.25
CA SER A 38 -2.78 18.55 10.68
C SER A 38 -4.15 19.21 10.90
N GLU A 39 -5.21 18.71 10.26
CA GLU A 39 -6.60 19.13 10.52
C GLU A 39 -7.33 18.17 11.49
N THR A 40 -6.63 17.17 12.04
CA THR A 40 -7.15 16.25 13.06
C THR A 40 -7.65 16.93 14.34
N GLU A 41 -7.36 18.22 14.56
CA GLU A 41 -7.97 19.04 15.64
C GLU A 41 -9.50 18.83 15.73
N GLU A 42 -10.21 18.61 14.61
CA GLU A 42 -11.66 18.39 14.63
C GLU A 42 -12.10 16.98 15.07
N PHE A 43 -11.23 15.96 15.02
CA PHE A 43 -11.57 14.54 15.25
C PHE A 43 -10.60 13.75 16.16
N GLN A 44 -9.66 14.40 16.85
CA GLN A 44 -8.69 13.77 17.77
C GLN A 44 -9.33 12.73 18.71
N PRO A 45 -8.75 11.51 18.84
CA PRO A 45 -9.32 10.46 19.68
C PRO A 45 -9.31 10.82 21.17
N ASN A 46 -10.39 10.46 21.86
CA ASN A 46 -10.56 10.68 23.31
C ASN A 46 -9.95 9.51 24.09
N VAL A 47 -8.82 9.72 24.79
CA VAL A 47 -8.17 8.71 25.63
C VAL A 47 -8.28 9.05 27.12
N LEU A 48 -9.00 8.23 27.88
CA LEU A 48 -9.20 8.38 29.32
C LEU A 48 -8.24 7.48 30.12
N PHE A 49 -7.17 8.06 30.67
CA PHE A 49 -6.28 7.34 31.57
C PHE A 49 -6.88 7.27 32.98
N ILE A 50 -6.95 6.06 33.54
CA ILE A 50 -7.37 5.78 34.91
C ILE A 50 -6.14 5.27 35.68
N PHE A 51 -5.58 6.13 36.52
CA PHE A 51 -4.36 5.84 37.28
C PHE A 51 -4.65 5.35 38.70
N ASP A 52 -3.94 4.29 39.09
CA ASP A 52 -3.94 3.79 40.46
C ASP A 52 -3.40 4.85 41.43
N SER A 53 -4.00 4.87 42.60
CA SER A 53 -3.64 5.74 43.71
C SER A 53 -4.04 5.13 45.06
N SER A 54 -4.21 3.81 45.06
CA SER A 54 -4.52 2.99 46.22
C SER A 54 -3.38 3.00 47.26
N GLY A 55 -3.59 2.34 48.39
CA GLY A 55 -2.56 2.18 49.41
C GLY A 55 -1.35 1.34 48.98
N SER A 56 -1.50 0.40 48.05
CA SER A 56 -0.40 -0.48 47.58
C SER A 56 0.60 0.27 46.69
N MET A 57 0.18 1.35 46.04
CA MET A 57 1.07 2.28 45.33
C MET A 57 2.09 2.99 46.25
N ASP A 58 1.96 2.86 47.59
CA ASP A 58 2.95 3.34 48.57
C ASP A 58 4.11 2.35 48.81
N ASP A 59 3.99 1.10 48.36
CA ASP A 59 5.03 0.07 48.53
C ASP A 59 6.25 0.31 47.62
N GLU A 60 7.42 -0.12 48.11
CA GLU A 60 8.70 -0.07 47.38
C GLU A 60 8.96 -1.41 46.67
N ILE A 61 9.18 -1.36 45.35
CA ILE A 61 9.54 -2.51 44.53
C ILE A 61 11.01 -2.47 44.13
N LEU A 62 11.63 -3.64 43.98
CA LEU A 62 12.99 -3.76 43.47
C LEU A 62 12.95 -3.66 41.95
N THR A 63 13.27 -2.48 41.43
CA THR A 63 13.20 -2.17 39.99
C THR A 63 14.51 -1.55 39.50
N GLN A 64 14.64 -1.36 38.19
CA GLN A 64 15.77 -0.65 37.60
C GLN A 64 15.59 0.86 37.84
N PRO A 65 16.60 1.57 38.40
CA PRO A 65 16.57 3.03 38.47
C PRO A 65 16.60 3.62 37.06
N PRO A 66 16.09 4.84 36.84
CA PRO A 66 16.35 5.58 35.61
C PRO A 66 17.85 5.74 35.39
N TYR A 67 18.25 5.91 34.13
CA TYR A 67 19.63 6.25 33.80
C TYR A 67 19.95 7.68 34.27
N ASP A 68 21.05 7.84 34.98
CA ASP A 68 21.59 9.14 35.41
C ASP A 68 22.82 9.49 34.53
N PRO A 69 22.72 10.42 33.57
CA PRO A 69 23.84 10.76 32.69
C PRO A 69 25.04 11.41 33.39
N ASP A 70 24.86 11.98 34.59
CA ASP A 70 25.95 12.49 35.43
C ASP A 70 26.63 11.37 36.25
N HIS A 71 26.09 10.13 36.25
CA HIS A 71 26.65 8.99 36.95
C HIS A 71 27.66 8.21 36.12
N ASP A 72 28.84 7.93 36.69
CA ASP A 72 29.84 7.08 36.05
C ASP A 72 29.54 5.59 36.30
N TYR A 73 28.82 4.95 35.38
CA TYR A 73 28.60 3.50 35.40
C TYR A 73 29.86 2.74 34.95
N GLY A 74 30.88 3.43 34.43
CA GLY A 74 32.14 2.89 33.91
C GLY A 74 32.49 3.35 32.50
N GLY A 75 31.56 4.01 31.80
CA GLY A 75 31.68 4.40 30.39
C GLY A 75 31.80 5.92 30.13
N LEU A 76 31.83 6.77 31.16
CA LEU A 76 31.90 8.22 30.95
C LEU A 76 33.23 8.64 30.29
N GLY A 77 33.12 9.28 29.11
CA GLY A 77 34.24 9.91 28.42
C GLY A 77 35.08 9.01 27.51
N ASP A 78 34.74 7.73 27.37
CA ASP A 78 35.36 6.86 26.35
C ASP A 78 34.83 7.18 24.93
N GLY A 79 33.57 7.62 24.84
CA GLY A 79 32.91 8.06 23.60
C GLY A 79 32.49 6.91 22.67
N THR A 80 33.01 5.70 22.86
CA THR A 80 32.64 4.49 22.11
C THR A 80 31.12 4.29 22.09
N ILE A 81 30.62 3.90 20.93
CA ILE A 81 29.19 3.60 20.71
C ILE A 81 29.02 2.09 20.68
N TYR A 82 28.00 1.57 21.35
CA TYR A 82 27.75 0.14 21.50
C TYR A 82 26.49 -0.26 20.74
N VAL A 83 26.51 -1.44 20.11
CA VAL A 83 25.44 -1.91 19.23
C VAL A 83 24.63 -3.00 19.91
N HIS A 84 23.34 -2.74 20.10
CA HIS A 84 22.36 -3.65 20.66
C HIS A 84 21.30 -4.00 19.62
N ASN A 85 20.63 -5.14 19.82
CA ASN A 85 19.36 -5.45 19.16
C ASN A 85 18.22 -4.64 19.82
N GLU A 86 17.02 -4.68 19.25
CA GLU A 86 15.83 -3.96 19.72
C GLU A 86 15.36 -4.39 21.11
N ASP A 87 15.57 -5.66 21.49
CA ASP A 87 15.34 -6.17 22.85
C ASP A 87 16.41 -5.72 23.87
N TYR A 88 17.20 -4.69 23.52
CA TYR A 88 18.39 -4.21 24.21
C TYR A 88 19.47 -5.30 24.47
N SER A 89 19.41 -6.48 23.83
CA SER A 89 20.48 -7.47 23.96
C SER A 89 21.76 -7.01 23.22
N TYR A 90 22.89 -7.05 23.93
CA TYR A 90 24.16 -6.54 23.41
C TYR A 90 24.77 -7.49 22.38
N ARG A 91 25.06 -6.99 21.17
CA ARG A 91 25.60 -7.80 20.06
C ARG A 91 27.08 -8.16 20.18
N ASN A 92 27.77 -7.74 21.25
CA ASN A 92 29.23 -7.80 21.36
C ASN A 92 29.95 -7.06 20.21
N VAL A 93 29.35 -5.96 19.74
CA VAL A 93 29.86 -5.05 18.70
C VAL A 93 29.83 -3.62 19.23
N SER A 94 30.93 -2.89 19.04
CA SER A 94 31.05 -1.47 19.34
C SER A 94 31.68 -0.71 18.16
N ILE A 95 31.62 0.62 18.18
CA ILE A 95 32.12 1.50 17.13
C ILE A 95 33.11 2.48 17.77
N ASP A 96 34.35 2.45 17.30
CA ASP A 96 35.41 3.39 17.65
C ASP A 96 34.98 4.82 17.22
N PRO A 97 35.03 5.85 18.09
CA PRO A 97 34.67 7.23 17.73
C PRO A 97 35.50 7.83 16.60
N ALA A 98 36.72 7.32 16.36
CA ALA A 98 37.53 7.70 15.21
C ALA A 98 37.13 7.00 13.90
N ARG A 99 36.08 6.15 13.94
CA ARG A 99 35.50 5.42 12.81
C ARG A 99 34.04 5.71 12.54
N ASN A 100 33.30 6.17 13.55
CA ASN A 100 31.97 6.72 13.30
C ASN A 100 32.09 8.03 12.52
N SER A 101 31.49 8.07 11.33
CA SER A 101 31.36 9.28 10.51
C SER A 101 29.95 9.87 10.58
N CYS A 102 28.97 9.09 11.05
CA CYS A 102 27.60 9.51 11.32
C CYS A 102 27.58 10.50 12.49
N LYS A 103 27.60 11.78 12.14
CA LYS A 103 27.48 12.92 13.03
C LYS A 103 26.08 13.01 13.64
N ALA A 104 25.03 12.66 12.90
CA ALA A 104 23.65 12.68 13.40
C ALA A 104 23.49 11.84 14.68
N MET A 105 24.10 10.65 14.71
CA MET A 105 24.14 9.77 15.88
C MET A 105 24.87 10.42 17.07
N THR A 106 26.00 11.09 16.84
CA THR A 106 26.75 11.74 17.94
C THR A 106 26.06 13.00 18.47
N ASP A 107 25.36 13.74 17.62
CA ASP A 107 24.61 14.93 18.03
C ASP A 107 23.36 14.51 18.81
N HIS A 108 22.61 13.51 18.34
CA HIS A 108 21.45 12.94 19.05
C HIS A 108 21.81 12.46 20.46
N MET A 109 22.93 11.75 20.64
CA MET A 109 23.40 11.31 21.96
C MET A 109 23.88 12.46 22.87
N ALA A 110 24.19 13.63 22.32
CA ALA A 110 24.61 14.81 23.07
C ALA A 110 23.43 15.72 23.44
N ASP A 111 22.43 15.82 22.55
CA ASP A 111 21.20 16.59 22.76
C ASP A 111 20.15 15.81 23.58
N SER A 112 20.21 14.46 23.59
CA SER A 112 19.36 13.56 24.39
C SER A 112 20.15 12.80 25.48
N PRO A 113 20.76 13.48 26.46
CA PRO A 113 21.67 12.84 27.42
C PRO A 113 20.95 11.84 28.35
N ASP A 114 19.69 12.06 28.69
CA ASP A 114 18.91 11.21 29.60
C ASP A 114 18.46 9.88 28.95
N LEU A 115 18.44 9.81 27.63
CA LEU A 115 18.20 8.58 26.85
C LEU A 115 19.09 8.58 25.59
N PRO A 116 20.40 8.31 25.72
CA PRO A 116 21.39 8.46 24.64
C PRO A 116 21.41 7.21 23.74
N VAL A 117 20.23 6.92 23.17
CA VAL A 117 19.90 5.76 22.33
C VAL A 117 19.48 6.28 20.96
N TYR A 118 20.23 5.92 19.93
CA TYR A 118 19.95 6.24 18.53
C TYR A 118 19.40 4.97 17.86
N ALA A 119 18.12 5.00 17.45
CA ALA A 119 17.32 3.85 17.06
C ALA A 119 16.47 4.14 15.82
N GLY A 120 16.01 3.09 15.12
CA GLY A 120 15.16 3.22 13.92
C GLY A 120 15.88 3.80 12.69
N LYS A 121 17.21 3.97 12.74
CA LYS A 121 18.00 4.65 11.69
C LYS A 121 18.89 3.67 10.94
N ARG A 122 18.91 3.78 9.61
CA ARG A 122 19.81 3.03 8.72
C ARG A 122 21.26 3.45 8.99
N VAL A 123 22.09 2.50 9.42
CA VAL A 123 23.51 2.70 9.76
C VAL A 123 24.32 1.53 9.20
N ALA A 124 25.41 1.82 8.48
CA ALA A 124 26.19 0.85 7.73
C ALA A 124 27.69 0.94 8.00
N GLU A 125 28.40 -0.20 7.97
CA GLU A 125 29.86 -0.31 7.93
C GLU A 125 30.38 -0.41 6.49
N TRP A 126 31.52 0.21 6.21
CA TRP A 126 32.22 0.09 4.93
C TRP A 126 33.04 -1.21 4.86
N HIS A 127 32.64 -2.13 4.00
CA HIS A 127 33.31 -3.42 3.83
C HIS A 127 34.21 -3.45 2.59
N GLU A 128 35.34 -4.15 2.72
CA GLU A 128 36.28 -4.41 1.61
C GLU A 128 36.38 -5.93 1.45
N SER A 129 35.96 -6.45 0.30
CA SER A 129 35.93 -7.89 0.02
C SER A 129 36.66 -8.21 -1.29
N THR A 130 36.82 -9.50 -1.56
CA THR A 130 37.42 -10.01 -2.80
C THR A 130 36.63 -11.20 -3.32
N VAL A 131 36.19 -11.13 -4.58
CA VAL A 131 35.50 -12.22 -5.27
C VAL A 131 36.35 -12.77 -6.41
N GLU A 132 36.28 -14.09 -6.64
CA GLU A 132 37.02 -14.76 -7.73
C GLU A 132 36.19 -14.76 -9.01
N GLN A 133 36.42 -13.78 -9.89
CA GLN A 133 35.72 -13.68 -11.16
C GLN A 133 36.37 -14.62 -12.20
N CYS A 134 35.72 -15.75 -12.47
CA CYS A 134 36.16 -16.71 -13.48
C CYS A 134 35.56 -16.41 -14.86
N THR A 135 36.42 -16.22 -15.86
CA THR A 135 36.04 -16.06 -17.27
C THR A 135 36.41 -17.30 -18.09
N GLY A 136 35.58 -17.63 -19.08
CA GLY A 136 35.80 -18.76 -19.98
C GLY A 136 35.12 -20.07 -19.56
N TRP A 137 35.01 -21.00 -20.51
CA TRP A 137 34.31 -22.29 -20.33
C TRP A 137 34.98 -23.17 -19.26
N TRP A 138 34.21 -24.04 -18.60
CA TRP A 138 34.58 -24.77 -17.39
C TRP A 138 35.97 -25.47 -17.42
N TRP A 139 36.37 -26.02 -18.57
CA TRP A 139 37.67 -26.70 -18.75
C TRP A 139 38.82 -25.81 -19.28
N TRP A 140 38.59 -24.51 -19.50
CA TRP A 140 39.59 -23.48 -19.86
C TRP A 140 39.49 -22.20 -18.99
N ARG A 141 38.85 -22.25 -17.81
CA ARG A 141 38.56 -21.04 -17.02
C ARG A 141 39.83 -20.30 -16.56
N THR A 142 39.85 -18.99 -16.74
CA THR A 142 40.82 -18.06 -16.16
C THR A 142 40.13 -17.24 -15.08
N CYS A 143 40.58 -17.37 -13.84
CA CYS A 143 39.98 -16.69 -12.69
C CYS A 143 40.91 -15.59 -12.17
N GLU A 144 40.35 -14.42 -11.90
CA GLU A 144 41.04 -13.27 -11.30
C GLU A 144 40.32 -12.83 -10.02
N THR A 145 41.08 -12.56 -8.97
CA THR A 145 40.55 -12.07 -7.70
C THR A 145 40.37 -10.56 -7.78
N ILE A 146 39.14 -10.10 -7.92
CA ILE A 146 38.80 -8.67 -7.97
C ILE A 146 38.38 -8.18 -6.58
N SER A 147 38.77 -6.96 -6.22
CA SER A 147 38.24 -6.28 -5.03
C SER A 147 36.84 -5.74 -5.32
N VAL A 148 35.93 -5.98 -4.38
CA VAL A 148 34.58 -5.40 -4.35
C VAL A 148 34.36 -4.81 -2.97
N ASN A 149 34.13 -3.50 -2.92
CA ASN A 149 33.91 -2.76 -1.69
C ASN A 149 32.46 -2.24 -1.69
N TYR A 150 31.77 -2.46 -0.59
CA TYR A 150 30.33 -2.20 -0.47
C TYR A 150 29.96 -1.83 0.97
N TRP A 151 28.87 -1.10 1.14
CA TRP A 151 28.28 -0.82 2.44
C TRP A 151 27.36 -1.96 2.89
N ARG A 152 27.37 -2.26 4.20
CA ARG A 152 26.52 -3.30 4.80
C ARG A 152 26.26 -3.02 6.27
N ASP A 153 25.46 -3.85 6.90
CA ASP A 153 25.16 -3.83 8.33
C ASP A 153 26.39 -3.77 9.23
N VAL A 154 26.27 -3.04 10.34
CA VAL A 154 27.33 -2.99 11.37
C VAL A 154 27.46 -4.36 12.04
N THR A 155 28.60 -5.00 11.81
CA THR A 155 28.97 -6.32 12.33
C THR A 155 30.36 -6.35 12.97
N ASN A 156 31.23 -5.36 12.72
CA ASN A 156 32.62 -5.41 13.15
C ASN A 156 33.21 -4.04 13.53
N SER A 157 33.84 -3.95 14.70
CA SER A 157 34.29 -2.70 15.34
C SER A 157 35.49 -1.99 14.72
N ASN A 158 35.98 -2.44 13.56
CA ASN A 158 37.22 -1.93 12.94
C ASN A 158 37.04 -1.27 11.56
N LYS A 159 35.80 -1.14 11.09
CA LYS A 159 35.43 -0.49 9.83
C LYS A 159 34.91 0.93 10.05
N THR A 160 34.92 1.75 9.01
CA THR A 160 34.28 3.07 9.04
C THR A 160 32.76 2.88 9.00
N VAL A 161 32.02 3.65 9.80
CA VAL A 161 30.55 3.57 9.90
C VAL A 161 29.92 4.89 9.46
N GLU A 162 28.79 4.82 8.76
CA GLU A 162 28.02 5.97 8.26
C GLU A 162 26.51 5.73 8.43
N CYS A 163 25.68 6.77 8.35
CA CYS A 163 24.23 6.66 8.44
C CYS A 163 23.47 7.46 7.36
N ARG A 164 22.16 7.24 7.30
CA ARG A 164 21.26 7.93 6.35
C ARG A 164 20.96 9.38 6.74
N ASP A 165 20.81 9.66 8.03
CA ASP A 165 20.22 10.92 8.53
C ASP A 165 21.11 12.16 8.36
N ASP A 166 22.42 12.01 8.13
CA ASP A 166 23.34 13.09 7.75
C ASP A 166 23.85 12.97 6.30
N ALA A 167 23.09 12.31 5.43
CA ALA A 167 23.33 12.30 3.98
C ALA A 167 23.58 13.72 3.43
N GLY A 168 24.83 14.00 3.04
CA GLY A 168 25.30 15.31 2.60
C GLY A 168 26.32 15.99 3.54
N VAL A 169 26.54 15.49 4.76
CA VAL A 169 27.36 16.09 5.82
C VAL A 169 28.29 15.05 6.47
N HIS A 170 29.38 14.73 5.77
CA HIS A 170 30.25 13.61 6.14
C HIS A 170 31.31 13.94 7.20
N GLY A 171 31.24 13.26 8.34
CA GLY A 171 32.28 13.23 9.37
C GLY A 171 32.18 14.32 10.46
N ILE A 172 33.20 14.36 11.32
CA ILE A 172 33.20 15.14 12.57
C ILE A 172 33.12 16.67 12.34
N ASP A 173 33.45 17.16 11.13
CA ASP A 173 33.16 18.54 10.73
C ASP A 173 32.68 18.66 9.27
N SER A 174 31.88 19.69 9.00
CA SER A 174 31.17 19.88 7.73
C SER A 174 32.04 20.49 6.61
N SER A 175 33.34 20.17 6.56
CA SER A 175 34.27 20.71 5.54
C SER A 175 34.55 19.77 4.36
N SER A 176 34.03 18.53 4.37
CA SER A 176 34.17 17.57 3.26
C SER A 176 33.58 18.09 1.94
N SER A 177 34.23 17.75 0.82
CA SER A 177 33.66 17.89 -0.52
C SER A 177 32.84 16.69 -0.97
N ASP A 178 33.17 15.50 -0.43
CA ASP A 178 32.45 14.25 -0.70
C ASP A 178 31.28 14.15 0.29
N ARG A 179 30.09 13.83 -0.23
CA ARG A 179 28.77 14.07 0.39
C ARG A 179 27.91 12.84 0.59
N TYR A 180 28.22 11.75 -0.12
CA TYR A 180 27.36 10.57 -0.17
C TYR A 180 28.19 9.31 0.05
N ALA A 181 27.71 8.39 0.89
CA ALA A 181 28.23 7.03 1.02
C ALA A 181 28.03 6.29 -0.31
N ARG A 182 29.04 5.59 -0.83
CA ARG A 182 29.04 5.01 -2.18
C ARG A 182 29.81 3.67 -2.22
N ASP A 183 29.29 2.71 -2.99
CA ASP A 183 29.98 1.47 -3.34
C ASP A 183 31.10 1.66 -4.38
N GLY A 184 32.11 0.78 -4.31
CA GLY A 184 33.20 0.65 -5.28
C GLY A 184 34.61 1.01 -4.79
N ASN A 185 35.58 0.84 -5.69
CA ASN A 185 37.01 0.76 -5.34
C ASN A 185 37.74 2.11 -5.18
N ASN A 186 37.04 3.25 -5.23
CA ASN A 186 37.63 4.59 -5.08
C ASN A 186 37.57 5.14 -3.63
N GLY A 187 37.03 4.35 -2.70
CA GLY A 187 36.82 4.72 -1.29
C GLY A 187 35.33 4.85 -0.95
N PRO A 188 35.00 4.97 0.35
CA PRO A 188 33.62 4.93 0.86
C PRO A 188 32.70 6.06 0.38
N TYR A 189 33.23 7.15 -0.21
CA TYR A 189 32.52 8.41 -0.38
C TYR A 189 32.56 8.98 -1.80
N SER A 190 31.56 9.81 -2.13
CA SER A 190 31.37 10.41 -3.44
C SER A 190 30.75 11.80 -3.38
N THR A 191 31.00 12.62 -4.40
CA THR A 191 30.37 13.93 -4.59
C THR A 191 28.96 13.87 -5.19
N SER A 192 28.57 12.76 -5.85
CA SER A 192 27.39 12.71 -6.73
C SER A 192 26.53 11.44 -6.65
N ASN A 193 27.04 10.34 -6.10
CA ASN A 193 26.33 9.05 -6.10
C ASN A 193 26.21 8.52 -4.67
N GLN A 194 25.00 8.18 -4.24
CA GLN A 194 24.74 7.53 -2.96
C GLN A 194 24.44 6.04 -3.13
N ILE A 195 24.71 5.23 -2.10
CA ILE A 195 24.14 3.89 -1.95
C ILE A 195 22.62 3.96 -1.80
N ASN A 196 21.94 2.89 -2.17
CA ASN A 196 20.55 2.70 -1.76
C ASN A 196 20.54 2.27 -0.28
N TRP A 197 20.03 3.13 0.62
CA TRP A 197 19.93 2.80 2.05
C TRP A 197 18.90 1.70 2.37
N ASN A 198 18.06 1.34 1.41
CA ASN A 198 17.12 0.22 1.49
C ASN A 198 17.70 -1.05 0.80
N GLN A 199 18.99 -1.05 0.46
CA GLN A 199 19.69 -2.21 -0.11
C GLN A 199 19.86 -3.32 0.94
N ASN A 200 19.81 -4.57 0.47
CA ASN A 200 19.86 -5.78 1.28
C ASN A 200 21.00 -5.78 2.29
N GLY A 201 20.66 -5.99 3.56
CA GLY A 201 21.61 -6.04 4.65
C GLY A 201 22.04 -4.67 5.19
N ILE A 202 21.20 -3.64 5.14
CA ILE A 202 21.32 -2.43 5.99
C ILE A 202 20.02 -2.22 6.78
N THR A 203 20.03 -2.54 8.07
CA THR A 203 18.86 -2.44 8.96
C THR A 203 18.89 -1.22 9.89
N ASP A 204 17.68 -0.75 10.16
CA ASP A 204 17.16 0.16 11.18
C ASP A 204 17.00 -0.49 12.56
N ARG A 205 16.84 -1.82 12.62
CA ARG A 205 16.57 -2.64 13.83
C ARG A 205 17.77 -2.81 14.75
N ARG A 206 18.44 -1.71 15.07
CA ARG A 206 19.56 -1.65 16.02
C ARG A 206 19.51 -0.40 16.86
N LEU A 207 19.85 -0.59 18.11
CA LEU A 207 20.01 0.48 19.09
C LEU A 207 21.50 0.77 19.21
N TYR A 208 21.90 1.97 18.80
CA TYR A 208 23.26 2.48 18.98
C TYR A 208 23.26 3.32 20.26
N VAL A 209 24.03 2.93 21.26
CA VAL A 209 24.00 3.54 22.60
C VAL A 209 25.37 4.08 23.03
N SER A 210 25.39 5.13 23.84
CA SER A 210 26.64 5.64 24.41
C SER A 210 27.31 4.64 25.37
N ALA A 211 28.65 4.69 25.50
CA ALA A 211 29.41 3.82 26.41
C ALA A 211 28.88 3.81 27.86
N ASN A 212 28.44 4.95 28.39
CA ASN A 212 27.96 5.01 29.77
C ASN A 212 26.55 4.40 29.93
N TYR A 213 25.69 4.53 28.91
CA TYR A 213 24.40 3.84 28.87
C TYR A 213 24.56 2.33 28.66
N HIS A 214 25.55 1.91 27.86
CA HIS A 214 25.92 0.50 27.73
C HIS A 214 26.28 -0.12 29.08
N GLU A 215 27.19 0.51 29.84
CA GLU A 215 27.59 0.01 31.16
C GLU A 215 26.42 0.03 32.17
N TYR A 216 25.50 1.00 32.10
CA TYR A 216 24.24 0.97 32.85
C TYR A 216 23.38 -0.26 32.50
N LEU A 217 23.17 -0.56 31.21
CA LEU A 217 22.43 -1.74 30.76
C LEU A 217 23.13 -3.05 31.18
N GLN A 218 24.46 -3.13 31.09
CA GLN A 218 25.22 -4.33 31.48
C GLN A 218 25.28 -4.52 33.01
N ALA A 219 25.33 -3.43 33.78
CA ALA A 219 25.29 -3.48 35.23
C ALA A 219 23.91 -3.93 35.76
N ASN A 220 22.83 -3.64 35.01
CA ASN A 220 21.44 -3.82 35.40
C ASN A 220 21.22 -3.45 36.89
N PRO A 221 21.48 -2.17 37.24
CA PRO A 221 21.35 -1.71 38.62
C PRO A 221 19.92 -1.93 39.10
N SER A 222 19.77 -2.25 40.37
CA SER A 222 18.44 -2.41 40.99
C SER A 222 18.40 -1.68 42.33
N GLU A 223 17.36 -0.87 42.49
CA GLU A 223 17.07 -0.15 43.73
C GLU A 223 15.61 -0.33 44.14
N TYR A 224 15.30 0.04 45.37
CA TYR A 224 13.93 0.06 45.86
C TYR A 224 13.31 1.41 45.49
N ARG A 225 12.34 1.40 44.56
CA ARG A 225 11.54 2.59 44.18
C ARG A 225 10.09 2.36 44.53
N ARG A 226 9.42 3.42 44.99
CA ARG A 226 7.98 3.41 45.27
C ARG A 226 7.18 3.27 43.98
N LYS A 227 6.19 2.37 43.96
CA LYS A 227 5.31 2.13 42.80
C LYS A 227 4.70 3.42 42.22
N LEU A 228 4.15 4.28 43.07
CA LEU A 228 3.58 5.56 42.66
C LEU A 228 4.56 6.47 41.90
N ASP A 229 5.81 6.50 42.33
CA ASP A 229 6.78 7.45 41.76
C ASP A 229 7.27 6.95 40.39
N ILE A 230 7.30 5.63 40.16
CA ILE A 230 7.50 4.99 38.84
C ILE A 230 6.32 5.30 37.90
N MET A 231 5.08 5.11 38.37
CA MET A 231 3.87 5.38 37.58
C MET A 231 3.77 6.86 37.17
N LYS A 232 4.14 7.77 38.09
CA LYS A 232 4.19 9.21 37.79
C LYS A 232 5.22 9.53 36.73
N GLU A 233 6.43 9.00 36.85
CA GLU A 233 7.52 9.22 35.90
C GLU A 233 7.09 8.84 34.47
N ALA A 234 6.65 7.59 34.27
CA ALA A 234 6.15 7.13 32.97
C ALA A 234 4.91 7.90 32.49
N GLY A 235 3.99 8.25 33.39
CA GLY A 235 2.81 9.06 33.06
C GLY A 235 3.14 10.51 32.66
N THR A 236 4.17 11.11 33.25
CA THR A 236 4.66 12.44 32.83
C THR A 236 5.46 12.38 31.55
N ASP A 237 6.15 11.27 31.26
CA ASP A 237 6.91 11.06 30.02
C ASP A 237 5.95 10.89 28.83
N LEU A 238 4.92 10.04 28.98
CA LEU A 238 3.77 9.93 28.07
C LEU A 238 3.20 11.32 27.71
N VAL A 239 2.86 12.13 28.71
CA VAL A 239 2.29 13.47 28.49
C VAL A 239 3.33 14.49 27.98
N SER A 240 4.62 14.21 28.10
CA SER A 240 5.68 15.05 27.51
C SER A 240 5.91 14.74 26.03
N ASN A 241 5.74 13.49 25.60
CA ASN A 241 6.25 13.00 24.32
C ASN A 241 5.18 12.77 23.23
N PHE A 242 3.89 12.64 23.56
CA PHE A 242 2.82 12.41 22.58
C PHE A 242 2.08 13.69 22.17
N THR A 243 1.41 13.66 21.02
CA THR A 243 0.62 14.75 20.41
C THR A 243 -0.62 14.21 19.70
N GLY A 244 -1.58 15.08 19.37
CA GLY A 244 -2.71 14.74 18.48
C GLY A 244 -3.80 13.87 19.10
N LEU A 245 -4.05 13.99 20.40
CA LEU A 245 -5.16 13.29 21.09
C LEU A 245 -5.76 14.10 22.24
N ASN A 246 -7.05 13.86 22.49
CA ASN A 246 -7.78 14.42 23.63
C ASN A 246 -7.49 13.58 24.89
N PHE A 247 -6.80 14.16 25.88
CA PHE A 247 -6.38 13.46 27.09
C PHE A 247 -7.32 13.73 28.27
N GLY A 248 -7.96 12.68 28.78
CA GLY A 248 -8.72 12.70 30.03
C GLY A 248 -7.96 11.97 31.14
N LEU A 249 -8.05 12.46 32.39
CA LEU A 249 -7.40 11.80 33.54
C LEU A 249 -8.38 11.52 34.67
N MET A 250 -8.43 10.27 35.11
CA MET A 250 -9.17 9.80 36.28
C MET A 250 -8.24 9.11 37.28
N ARG A 251 -8.68 9.05 38.54
CA ARG A 251 -8.04 8.23 39.59
C ARG A 251 -9.06 7.69 40.59
N PHE A 252 -8.63 6.74 41.41
CA PHE A 252 -9.43 6.15 42.49
C PHE A 252 -9.70 7.12 43.66
N ASN A 253 -10.57 6.69 44.58
CA ASN A 253 -11.09 7.49 45.70
C ASN A 253 -11.02 6.70 47.03
N TYR A 254 -10.80 7.40 48.15
CA TYR A 254 -10.72 6.87 49.52
C TYR A 254 -12.06 6.31 50.07
N SER A 255 -12.98 5.89 49.21
CA SER A 255 -14.30 5.36 49.64
C SER A 255 -14.94 4.43 48.62
N GLN A 256 -15.40 4.93 47.48
CA GLN A 256 -15.95 4.14 46.38
C GLN A 256 -15.78 4.88 45.05
N GLY A 257 -15.65 4.12 43.97
CA GLY A 257 -15.40 4.59 42.61
C GLY A 257 -14.16 5.47 42.45
N GLY A 258 -14.11 6.19 41.34
CA GLY A 258 -13.07 7.16 41.04
C GLY A 258 -13.67 8.53 40.70
N TYR A 259 -12.82 9.43 40.21
CA TYR A 259 -13.26 10.74 39.75
C TYR A 259 -12.34 11.33 38.68
N VAL A 260 -12.91 12.19 37.84
CA VAL A 260 -12.20 12.96 36.80
C VAL A 260 -11.28 13.97 37.46
N LEU A 261 -9.97 13.74 37.38
CA LEU A 261 -8.90 14.57 37.92
C LEU A 261 -8.45 15.66 36.92
N HIS A 262 -8.52 15.36 35.62
CA HIS A 262 -8.41 16.31 34.51
C HIS A 262 -9.56 16.04 33.54
N HIS A 263 -10.27 17.09 33.14
CA HIS A 263 -11.24 16.98 32.04
C HIS A 263 -10.55 16.62 30.71
N PHE A 264 -11.32 16.18 29.73
CA PHE A 264 -10.84 16.07 28.35
C PHE A 264 -10.49 17.44 27.77
N SER A 265 -9.29 17.50 27.20
CA SER A 265 -8.70 18.62 26.47
C SER A 265 -7.68 18.05 25.48
N ASP A 266 -7.27 18.84 24.49
CA ASP A 266 -6.05 18.55 23.73
C ASP A 266 -4.85 18.42 24.71
N ILE A 267 -3.97 17.44 24.47
CA ILE A 267 -2.77 17.19 25.26
C ILE A 267 -1.64 18.20 24.99
N GLU A 268 -1.70 18.96 23.89
CA GLU A 268 -0.82 20.09 23.57
C GLU A 268 -1.13 21.28 24.49
N ASP A 269 -2.40 21.66 24.58
CA ASP A 269 -2.86 22.88 25.23
C ASP A 269 -2.73 22.84 26.77
N ASP A 270 -3.12 21.72 27.38
CA ASP A 270 -3.17 21.57 28.86
C ASP A 270 -2.02 20.70 29.41
N ARG A 271 -0.97 20.45 28.62
CA ARG A 271 0.19 19.58 28.95
C ARG A 271 0.77 19.80 30.34
N ASP A 272 1.10 21.06 30.64
CA ASP A 272 1.62 21.50 31.95
C ASP A 272 0.60 21.23 33.07
N ALA A 273 -0.69 21.42 32.82
CA ALA A 273 -1.75 21.19 33.80
C ALA A 273 -1.89 19.68 34.10
N ILE A 274 -1.89 18.83 33.07
CA ILE A 274 -1.96 17.37 33.17
C ILE A 274 -0.74 16.82 33.94
N ILE A 275 0.49 17.22 33.56
CA ILE A 275 1.73 16.86 34.28
C ILE A 275 1.67 17.27 35.75
N ASN A 276 1.12 18.46 36.05
CA ASN A 276 0.90 18.90 37.43
C ASN A 276 -0.18 18.07 38.16
N LYS A 277 -1.25 17.59 37.50
CA LYS A 277 -2.21 16.66 38.11
C LYS A 277 -1.54 15.32 38.46
N ILE A 278 -0.81 14.71 37.53
CA ILE A 278 -0.12 13.40 37.69
C ILE A 278 0.85 13.45 38.88
N ASN A 279 1.73 14.47 38.92
CA ASN A 279 2.70 14.64 40.01
C ASN A 279 2.05 14.75 41.40
N ASN A 280 0.83 15.29 41.49
CA ASN A 280 0.10 15.48 42.75
C ASN A 280 -0.81 14.30 43.16
N ILE A 281 -0.84 13.20 42.40
CA ILE A 281 -1.56 11.98 42.79
C ILE A 281 -0.97 11.42 44.11
N PRO A 282 -1.78 11.06 45.13
CA PRO A 282 -1.32 10.36 46.33
C PRO A 282 -1.34 8.82 46.14
N ALA A 283 -0.65 8.09 47.01
CA ALA A 283 -0.95 6.69 47.30
C ALA A 283 -1.66 6.65 48.65
N SER A 284 -2.98 6.42 48.64
CA SER A 284 -3.79 6.43 49.87
C SER A 284 -5.17 5.80 49.74
N ASP A 285 -5.72 5.77 48.54
CA ASP A 285 -7.11 5.47 48.26
C ASP A 285 -7.38 3.95 48.28
N TRP A 286 -8.56 3.50 47.83
CA TRP A 286 -8.86 2.06 47.68
C TRP A 286 -8.73 1.65 46.20
N THR A 287 -9.07 0.40 45.86
CA THR A 287 -8.97 -0.15 44.50
C THR A 287 -10.35 -0.50 43.91
N PRO A 288 -11.25 0.49 43.71
CA PRO A 288 -12.62 0.28 43.23
C PRO A 288 -12.69 0.26 41.69
N LEU A 289 -12.19 -0.81 41.06
CA LEU A 289 -12.04 -0.88 39.59
C LEU A 289 -13.39 -0.74 38.85
N THR A 290 -14.37 -1.60 39.18
CA THR A 290 -15.70 -1.66 38.55
C THR A 290 -16.47 -0.35 38.75
N GLU A 291 -16.43 0.20 39.96
CA GLU A 291 -17.08 1.47 40.29
C GLU A 291 -16.41 2.68 39.63
N THR A 292 -15.11 2.60 39.33
CA THR A 292 -14.38 3.64 38.59
C THR A 292 -14.69 3.57 37.09
N LEU A 293 -14.72 2.37 36.50
CA LEU A 293 -15.13 2.18 35.11
C LEU A 293 -16.61 2.56 34.89
N TRP A 294 -17.47 2.32 35.89
CA TRP A 294 -18.84 2.85 35.93
C TRP A 294 -18.87 4.39 35.89
N GLU A 295 -18.04 5.08 36.69
CA GLU A 295 -17.97 6.55 36.65
C GLU A 295 -17.41 7.07 35.31
N ALA A 296 -16.46 6.35 34.71
CA ALA A 296 -15.93 6.64 33.38
C ALA A 296 -17.01 6.52 32.28
N HIS A 297 -17.81 5.44 32.29
CA HIS A 297 -18.99 5.32 31.43
C HIS A 297 -19.95 6.51 31.59
N ARG A 298 -20.23 6.93 32.83
CA ARG A 298 -21.08 8.10 33.09
C ARG A 298 -20.46 9.40 32.60
N TYR A 299 -19.12 9.49 32.55
CA TYR A 299 -18.41 10.62 31.95
C TYR A 299 -18.62 10.66 30.43
N PHE A 300 -18.31 9.56 29.72
CA PHE A 300 -18.56 9.44 28.27
C PHE A 300 -20.04 9.65 27.89
N LYS A 301 -20.98 9.28 28.76
CA LYS A 301 -22.42 9.46 28.53
C LYS A 301 -22.99 10.83 28.89
N GLY A 302 -22.18 11.72 29.49
CA GLY A 302 -22.66 13.02 30.00
C GLY A 302 -23.71 12.89 31.13
N ASP A 303 -23.71 11.75 31.83
CA ASP A 303 -24.75 11.39 32.79
C ASP A 303 -24.54 12.13 34.14
N SER A 304 -25.51 12.06 35.06
CA SER A 304 -25.37 12.69 36.39
C SER A 304 -24.21 12.06 37.17
N VAL A 305 -23.39 12.87 37.85
CA VAL A 305 -22.22 12.38 38.61
C VAL A 305 -22.64 11.49 39.79
N ASP A 306 -21.93 10.38 40.04
CA ASP A 306 -22.32 9.34 41.01
C ASP A 306 -21.31 9.25 42.17
N TYR A 307 -20.06 8.91 41.87
CA TYR A 307 -18.94 8.82 42.83
C TYR A 307 -18.05 10.07 42.86
N GLY A 308 -18.00 10.84 41.78
CA GLY A 308 -17.18 12.05 41.65
C GLY A 308 -17.64 13.20 42.55
N THR A 309 -17.13 13.29 43.79
CA THR A 309 -17.51 14.40 44.69
C THR A 309 -17.01 15.76 44.18
N ALA A 310 -17.82 16.81 44.40
CA ALA A 310 -17.58 18.16 43.86
C ALA A 310 -16.38 18.91 44.48
N SER A 311 -15.69 18.33 45.46
CA SER A 311 -14.43 18.84 46.02
C SER A 311 -13.18 18.16 45.44
N ASN A 312 -13.35 17.00 44.81
CA ASN A 312 -12.23 16.15 44.42
C ASN A 312 -11.99 16.19 42.90
N ARG A 313 -13.09 16.21 42.12
CA ARG A 313 -13.05 16.24 40.65
C ARG A 313 -12.71 17.60 40.06
N ASP A 314 -12.30 17.59 38.80
CA ASP A 314 -12.15 18.79 37.97
C ASP A 314 -13.51 19.53 37.81
N PRO A 315 -13.61 20.83 38.14
CA PRO A 315 -14.81 21.62 37.87
C PRO A 315 -15.17 21.74 36.39
N ALA A 316 -14.19 21.66 35.47
CA ALA A 316 -14.43 21.79 34.04
C ALA A 316 -15.16 20.57 33.44
N ALA A 317 -15.06 19.40 34.08
CA ALA A 317 -15.69 18.17 33.61
C ALA A 317 -17.21 18.09 33.85
N VAL A 318 -17.84 19.01 34.59
CA VAL A 318 -19.22 18.85 35.08
C VAL A 318 -20.04 20.15 35.07
N THR A 319 -21.05 20.24 34.21
CA THR A 319 -22.04 21.33 34.19
C THR A 319 -23.30 20.95 34.98
N SER A 320 -23.71 21.79 35.93
CA SER A 320 -24.96 21.65 36.70
C SER A 320 -25.19 20.32 37.46
N GLY A 321 -24.16 19.47 37.58
CA GLY A 321 -24.24 18.13 38.20
C GLY A 321 -24.28 16.96 37.22
N TYR A 322 -24.19 17.24 35.92
CA TYR A 322 -24.05 16.28 34.83
C TYR A 322 -22.65 16.39 34.22
N TYR A 323 -22.08 15.26 33.84
CA TYR A 323 -20.81 15.24 33.13
C TYR A 323 -20.90 15.97 31.79
N ASN A 324 -19.85 16.70 31.43
CA ASN A 324 -19.67 17.23 30.08
C ASN A 324 -19.07 16.08 29.25
N SER A 325 -19.87 15.41 28.42
CA SER A 325 -19.35 14.31 27.58
C SER A 325 -18.27 14.83 26.62
N PRO A 326 -17.19 14.06 26.38
CA PRO A 326 -16.22 14.33 25.32
C PRO A 326 -16.69 13.85 23.94
N ILE A 327 -17.79 13.08 23.85
CA ILE A 327 -18.35 12.59 22.59
C ILE A 327 -19.17 13.73 21.99
N GLY A 328 -18.57 14.43 21.02
CA GLY A 328 -19.07 15.69 20.46
C GLY A 328 -20.18 15.54 19.42
N GLU A 329 -20.13 16.40 18.39
CA GLU A 329 -21.10 16.42 17.27
C GLU A 329 -20.63 15.62 16.04
N SER A 330 -19.56 14.82 16.16
CA SER A 330 -19.04 13.93 15.10
C SER A 330 -19.12 12.45 15.50
N SER A 331 -19.63 11.61 14.59
CA SER A 331 -19.76 10.15 14.79
C SER A 331 -18.44 9.39 14.82
N CYS A 332 -17.34 10.04 14.43
CA CYS A 332 -16.10 9.39 14.00
C CYS A 332 -14.96 9.59 15.01
N GLN A 333 -15.16 10.45 16.00
CA GLN A 333 -14.25 10.63 17.12
C GLN A 333 -14.21 9.34 17.96
N SER A 334 -13.09 8.62 17.90
CA SER A 334 -12.90 7.34 18.60
C SER A 334 -12.66 7.54 20.09
N ASN A 335 -13.14 6.62 20.94
CA ASN A 335 -13.14 6.77 22.40
C ASN A 335 -12.51 5.57 23.11
N TYR A 336 -11.67 5.84 24.11
CA TYR A 336 -10.80 4.84 24.73
C TYR A 336 -10.65 5.06 26.24
N VAL A 337 -10.48 3.96 26.98
CA VAL A 337 -10.10 3.93 28.40
C VAL A 337 -8.80 3.14 28.55
N VAL A 338 -7.89 3.62 29.39
CA VAL A 338 -6.67 2.91 29.80
C VAL A 338 -6.67 2.74 31.32
N LEU A 339 -6.92 1.52 31.80
CA LEU A 339 -7.00 1.22 33.23
C LEU A 339 -5.69 0.61 33.75
N LEU A 340 -4.96 1.37 34.57
CA LEU A 340 -3.74 0.92 35.24
C LEU A 340 -4.04 0.58 36.71
N THR A 341 -3.62 -0.60 37.17
CA THR A 341 -3.69 -0.95 38.61
C THR A 341 -2.53 -1.83 39.08
N ASP A 342 -2.22 -1.76 40.38
CA ASP A 342 -1.21 -2.59 41.07
C ASP A 342 -1.81 -3.59 42.09
N GLY A 343 -3.14 -3.58 42.27
CA GLY A 343 -3.82 -4.37 43.29
C GLY A 343 -5.07 -5.11 42.79
N GLU A 344 -5.43 -6.19 43.48
CA GLU A 344 -6.76 -6.81 43.31
C GLU A 344 -7.88 -5.84 43.74
N PRO A 345 -9.12 -5.99 43.24
CA PRO A 345 -10.24 -5.12 43.61
C PRO A 345 -10.44 -5.04 45.12
N TYR A 346 -10.57 -3.82 45.66
CA TYR A 346 -10.70 -3.60 47.10
C TYR A 346 -11.80 -2.58 47.42
N TYR A 347 -12.83 -3.07 48.13
CA TYR A 347 -14.14 -2.41 48.33
C TYR A 347 -14.97 -2.18 47.05
N ASP A 348 -14.61 -2.86 45.96
CA ASP A 348 -15.31 -2.80 44.66
C ASP A 348 -16.55 -3.72 44.64
N ASN A 349 -17.73 -3.21 45.01
CA ASN A 349 -19.00 -3.96 44.89
C ASN A 349 -20.29 -3.11 44.86
N GLY A 350 -20.16 -1.78 44.82
CA GLY A 350 -21.28 -0.84 44.82
C GLY A 350 -22.09 -0.81 43.52
N ARG A 351 -21.58 -1.39 42.42
CA ARG A 351 -22.23 -1.33 41.10
C ARG A 351 -22.53 -2.65 40.41
N ASP A 352 -22.03 -3.79 40.88
CA ASP A 352 -22.27 -5.10 40.25
C ASP A 352 -23.76 -5.38 39.99
N ASN A 353 -24.59 -5.15 41.00
CA ASN A 353 -26.04 -5.32 40.91
C ASN A 353 -26.71 -4.31 39.96
N THR A 354 -26.08 -3.19 39.63
CA THR A 354 -26.57 -2.23 38.64
C THR A 354 -26.17 -2.66 37.24
N ILE A 355 -24.88 -2.99 37.05
CA ILE A 355 -24.29 -3.38 35.77
C ILE A 355 -24.92 -4.69 35.28
N SER A 356 -25.04 -5.71 36.14
CA SER A 356 -25.69 -6.98 35.79
C SER A 356 -27.18 -6.83 35.38
N ASN A 357 -27.90 -5.85 35.94
CA ASN A 357 -29.27 -5.53 35.50
C ASN A 357 -29.32 -4.66 34.23
N MET A 358 -28.23 -3.96 33.88
CA MET A 358 -28.11 -3.13 32.69
C MET A 358 -27.70 -3.94 31.46
N THR A 359 -26.71 -4.84 31.62
CA THR A 359 -26.21 -5.72 30.56
C THR A 359 -27.06 -6.98 30.39
N GLY A 360 -27.75 -7.41 31.46
CA GLY A 360 -28.43 -8.71 31.52
C GLY A 360 -27.51 -9.90 31.78
N ASN A 361 -26.19 -9.69 31.77
CA ASN A 361 -25.18 -10.69 32.08
C ASN A 361 -24.98 -10.82 33.61
N SER A 362 -24.53 -11.97 34.08
CA SER A 362 -24.24 -12.18 35.51
C SER A 362 -22.75 -12.02 35.78
N CYS A 363 -22.38 -10.99 36.56
CA CYS A 363 -20.99 -10.68 36.94
C CYS A 363 -20.15 -11.93 37.14
N SER A 364 -19.15 -12.16 36.29
CA SER A 364 -18.59 -13.50 36.11
C SER A 364 -17.34 -13.79 36.95
N HIS A 365 -16.46 -12.81 37.15
CA HIS A 365 -15.17 -12.97 37.82
C HIS A 365 -15.24 -12.76 39.35
N SER A 366 -14.13 -13.01 40.05
CA SER A 366 -14.02 -12.86 41.52
C SER A 366 -13.32 -11.55 41.88
N ASP A 367 -13.77 -10.87 42.95
CA ASP A 367 -13.22 -9.58 43.41
C ASP A 367 -11.89 -9.69 44.18
N GLY A 368 -11.12 -10.79 44.02
CA GLY A 368 -9.93 -11.14 44.83
C GLY A 368 -10.20 -11.43 46.31
N ALA A 369 -11.25 -10.84 46.89
CA ALA A 369 -11.55 -10.88 48.31
C ALA A 369 -11.89 -12.30 48.83
N SER A 370 -11.62 -12.52 50.11
CA SER A 370 -11.95 -13.77 50.84
C SER A 370 -13.47 -14.02 51.07
N THR A 371 -14.33 -13.34 50.31
CA THR A 371 -15.79 -13.40 50.35
C THR A 371 -16.33 -13.53 48.93
N SER A 372 -17.35 -14.35 48.71
CA SER A 372 -17.84 -14.69 47.37
C SER A 372 -18.70 -13.60 46.72
N ASN A 373 -18.16 -12.40 46.54
CA ASN A 373 -18.71 -11.41 45.63
C ASN A 373 -18.23 -11.74 44.21
N ARG A 374 -18.81 -11.07 43.21
CA ARG A 374 -18.39 -11.19 41.81
C ARG A 374 -18.41 -9.80 41.20
N THR A 375 -17.24 -9.32 40.78
CA THR A 375 -17.06 -8.05 40.08
C THR A 375 -17.67 -8.14 38.69
N CYS A 376 -18.30 -7.05 38.24
CA CYS A 376 -18.83 -6.86 36.90
C CYS A 376 -17.91 -6.00 36.00
N LEU A 377 -16.60 -5.92 36.29
CA LEU A 377 -15.65 -5.05 35.55
C LEU A 377 -15.61 -5.41 34.06
N ASP A 378 -15.53 -6.69 33.74
CA ASP A 378 -15.40 -7.16 32.36
C ASP A 378 -16.73 -7.08 31.60
N GLU A 379 -17.87 -7.36 32.24
CA GLU A 379 -19.18 -7.07 31.64
C GLU A 379 -19.46 -5.57 31.49
N MET A 380 -18.81 -4.71 32.29
CA MET A 380 -18.87 -3.26 32.11
C MET A 380 -18.09 -2.83 30.86
N ALA A 381 -16.85 -3.31 30.68
CA ALA A 381 -16.07 -3.07 29.47
C ALA A 381 -16.77 -3.63 28.21
N GLU A 382 -17.35 -4.84 28.28
CA GLU A 382 -18.19 -5.45 27.24
C GLU A 382 -19.34 -4.52 26.82
N TYR A 383 -20.00 -3.90 27.79
CA TYR A 383 -21.05 -2.91 27.52
C TYR A 383 -20.49 -1.63 26.91
N MET A 384 -19.38 -1.10 27.42
CA MET A 384 -18.77 0.13 26.90
C MET A 384 -18.34 -0.01 25.43
N ALA A 385 -17.82 -1.18 25.04
CA ALA A 385 -17.37 -1.46 23.67
C ALA A 385 -18.52 -1.73 22.66
N ASN A 386 -19.76 -1.94 23.13
CA ASN A 386 -20.91 -2.28 22.28
C ASN A 386 -22.13 -1.33 22.44
N HIS A 387 -22.08 -0.36 23.37
CA HIS A 387 -23.15 0.61 23.60
C HIS A 387 -22.93 1.86 22.75
N ASP A 388 -24.00 2.37 22.13
CA ASP A 388 -23.99 3.70 21.51
C ASP A 388 -24.19 4.78 22.57
N TYR A 389 -23.28 5.76 22.61
CA TYR A 389 -23.32 6.85 23.58
C TYR A 389 -24.06 8.10 23.06
N ASN A 390 -24.30 8.23 21.76
CA ASN A 390 -24.94 9.42 21.20
C ASN A 390 -25.90 9.09 20.04
N GLU A 391 -27.14 8.70 20.40
CA GLU A 391 -28.27 8.38 19.50
C GLU A 391 -28.68 9.53 18.53
N THR A 392 -27.96 10.66 18.48
CA THR A 392 -28.15 11.75 17.51
C THR A 392 -27.12 11.79 16.39
N LEU A 393 -26.11 10.91 16.45
CA LEU A 393 -25.10 10.69 15.42
C LEU A 393 -25.35 9.36 14.73
N ASP A 394 -24.82 9.18 13.51
CA ASP A 394 -24.90 7.90 12.82
C ASP A 394 -23.82 6.91 13.32
N GLY A 395 -24.14 5.61 13.28
CA GLY A 395 -23.27 4.53 13.76
C GLY A 395 -23.47 4.16 15.23
N THR A 396 -22.36 3.89 15.93
CA THR A 396 -22.31 3.51 17.35
C THR A 396 -21.06 4.13 17.96
N GLN A 397 -21.19 5.16 18.80
CA GLN A 397 -20.01 5.80 19.42
C GLN A 397 -19.56 5.01 20.66
N SER A 398 -18.98 3.82 20.44
CA SER A 398 -18.50 2.94 21.50
C SER A 398 -17.20 3.43 22.15
N VAL A 399 -16.88 2.86 23.32
CA VAL A 399 -15.67 3.15 24.10
C VAL A 399 -14.89 1.87 24.36
N ARG A 400 -13.69 1.74 23.79
CA ARG A 400 -12.82 0.56 23.98
C ARG A 400 -12.00 0.66 25.28
N THR A 401 -11.58 -0.46 25.84
CA THR A 401 -10.87 -0.51 27.14
C THR A 401 -9.57 -1.33 27.07
N TYR A 402 -8.44 -0.68 27.33
CA TYR A 402 -7.13 -1.29 27.57
C TYR A 402 -6.88 -1.45 29.08
N THR A 403 -6.05 -2.42 29.46
CA THR A 403 -5.64 -2.61 30.86
C THR A 403 -4.14 -2.82 31.02
N ILE A 404 -3.57 -2.31 32.11
CA ILE A 404 -2.16 -2.47 32.48
C ILE A 404 -2.08 -3.03 33.91
N ALA A 405 -1.53 -4.23 34.05
CA ALA A 405 -1.22 -4.84 35.34
C ALA A 405 0.20 -4.47 35.78
N PHE A 406 0.33 -3.68 36.85
CA PHE A 406 1.62 -3.18 37.35
C PHE A 406 2.14 -4.02 38.53
N ASP A 407 3.37 -4.54 38.40
CA ASP A 407 4.11 -5.31 39.42
C ASP A 407 3.42 -6.60 39.95
N PHE A 408 2.51 -7.21 39.18
CA PHE A 408 1.89 -8.48 39.60
C PHE A 408 2.84 -9.69 39.54
N GLY A 409 3.72 -9.75 38.53
CA GLY A 409 4.59 -10.92 38.30
C GLY A 409 3.87 -12.19 37.83
N TYR A 410 2.58 -12.10 37.52
CA TYR A 410 1.73 -13.11 36.89
C TYR A 410 0.57 -12.42 36.14
N GLU A 411 -0.14 -13.15 35.26
CA GLU A 411 -1.29 -12.59 34.53
C GLU A 411 -2.54 -12.44 35.42
N MET A 412 -3.20 -11.29 35.35
CA MET A 412 -4.51 -11.08 35.98
C MET A 412 -5.65 -11.39 35.01
N GLU A 413 -6.25 -12.57 35.14
CA GLU A 413 -7.43 -13.01 34.35
C GLU A 413 -8.52 -11.93 34.28
N LEU A 414 -8.83 -11.28 35.41
CA LEU A 414 -9.86 -10.22 35.48
C LEU A 414 -9.56 -9.05 34.54
N LEU A 415 -8.32 -8.54 34.53
CA LEU A 415 -7.93 -7.41 33.68
C LEU A 415 -7.82 -7.86 32.22
N LYS A 416 -7.29 -9.07 31.99
CA LYS A 416 -7.18 -9.67 30.67
C LYS A 416 -8.53 -9.78 29.98
N THR A 417 -9.51 -10.43 30.62
CA THR A 417 -10.88 -10.55 30.08
C THR A 417 -11.64 -9.22 30.06
N THR A 418 -11.28 -8.25 30.90
CA THR A 418 -11.78 -6.86 30.79
C THR A 418 -11.31 -6.20 29.50
N ALA A 419 -10.05 -6.39 29.11
CA ALA A 419 -9.50 -5.84 27.86
C ALA A 419 -10.06 -6.58 26.63
N GLU A 420 -10.03 -7.92 26.63
CA GLU A 420 -10.57 -8.78 25.56
C GLU A 420 -12.04 -8.41 25.22
N LYS A 421 -12.91 -8.34 26.24
CA LYS A 421 -14.32 -7.91 26.06
C LYS A 421 -14.47 -6.42 25.76
N GLY A 422 -13.56 -5.61 26.27
CA GLY A 422 -13.46 -4.17 26.01
C GLY A 422 -12.89 -3.83 24.63
N GLN A 423 -12.54 -4.82 23.80
CA GLN A 423 -11.93 -4.65 22.47
C GLN A 423 -10.62 -3.84 22.53
N GLY A 424 -9.80 -4.05 23.56
CA GLY A 424 -8.47 -3.47 23.73
C GLY A 424 -7.46 -4.48 24.27
N GLN A 425 -6.20 -4.07 24.40
CA GLN A 425 -5.11 -4.97 24.80
C GLN A 425 -4.87 -5.01 26.32
N TYR A 426 -4.37 -6.15 26.80
CA TYR A 426 -3.89 -6.37 28.16
C TYR A 426 -2.35 -6.37 28.19
N LEU A 427 -1.76 -5.47 28.99
CA LEU A 427 -0.31 -5.31 29.10
C LEU A 427 0.19 -5.47 30.54
N THR A 428 1.48 -5.73 30.72
CA THR A 428 2.13 -5.87 32.04
C THR A 428 3.41 -5.04 32.13
N ALA A 429 3.72 -4.49 33.31
CA ALA A 429 4.94 -3.72 33.53
C ALA A 429 5.44 -3.82 35.00
N SER A 430 6.75 -3.74 35.21
CA SER A 430 7.39 -3.71 36.55
C SER A 430 8.54 -2.70 36.69
N SER A 431 8.74 -1.84 35.67
CA SER A 431 9.68 -0.73 35.69
C SER A 431 9.11 0.50 34.99
N SER A 432 9.78 1.64 35.13
CA SER A 432 9.41 2.87 34.40
C SER A 432 9.45 2.63 32.90
N GLU A 433 10.55 2.03 32.42
CA GLU A 433 10.77 1.75 31.00
C GLU A 433 9.68 0.83 30.41
N GLN A 434 9.35 -0.27 31.09
CA GLN A 434 8.26 -1.15 30.63
C GLN A 434 6.90 -0.48 30.62
N LEU A 435 6.65 0.44 31.57
CA LEU A 435 5.41 1.18 31.63
C LEU A 435 5.33 2.25 30.52
N LYS A 436 6.45 2.89 30.17
CA LYS A 436 6.57 3.72 28.96
C LYS A 436 6.30 2.90 27.70
N THR A 437 6.93 1.73 27.54
CA THR A 437 6.67 0.83 26.40
C THR A 437 5.18 0.49 26.29
N ALA A 438 4.53 0.13 27.41
CA ALA A 438 3.11 -0.20 27.44
C ALA A 438 2.21 1.00 27.06
N PHE A 439 2.52 2.21 27.55
CA PHE A 439 1.80 3.41 27.13
C PHE A 439 2.01 3.73 25.64
N ASN A 440 3.25 3.62 25.13
CA ASN A 440 3.55 3.86 23.72
C ASN A 440 2.77 2.89 22.81
N GLN A 441 2.76 1.60 23.15
CA GLN A 441 2.02 0.59 22.39
C GLN A 441 0.52 0.90 22.34
N ILE A 442 -0.09 1.29 23.47
CA ILE A 442 -1.52 1.66 23.52
C ILE A 442 -1.81 2.90 22.67
N ILE A 443 -0.99 3.95 22.75
CA ILE A 443 -1.25 5.17 21.96
C ILE A 443 -1.06 4.91 20.45
N LEU A 444 -0.06 4.12 20.05
CA LEU A 444 0.13 3.75 18.64
C LEU A 444 -1.01 2.87 18.10
N ASP A 445 -1.51 1.91 18.89
CA ASP A 445 -2.68 1.10 18.53
C ASP A 445 -3.94 1.97 18.40
N ILE A 446 -4.17 2.88 19.34
CA ILE A 446 -5.25 3.88 19.32
C ILE A 446 -5.21 4.75 18.07
N LEU A 447 -4.03 5.31 17.74
CA LEU A 447 -3.85 6.16 16.57
C LEU A 447 -4.09 5.37 15.28
N SER A 448 -3.50 4.18 15.14
CA SER A 448 -3.69 3.30 13.98
C SER A 448 -5.15 2.84 13.81
N THR A 449 -5.87 2.59 14.90
CA THR A 449 -7.30 2.29 14.91
C THR A 449 -8.10 3.51 14.45
N SER A 450 -7.83 4.70 14.99
CA SER A 450 -8.56 5.91 14.60
C SER A 450 -8.36 6.31 13.13
N THR A 451 -7.17 6.07 12.55
CA THR A 451 -6.92 6.33 11.12
C THR A 451 -7.48 5.24 10.20
N THR A 452 -7.65 4.00 10.66
CA THR A 452 -8.27 2.93 9.85
C THR A 452 -9.80 3.00 9.84
N PHE A 453 -10.43 3.71 10.79
CA PHE A 453 -11.88 3.93 10.83
C PHE A 453 -12.44 4.77 9.65
N THR A 454 -11.60 5.51 8.93
CA THR A 454 -12.00 6.37 7.80
C THR A 454 -11.69 5.79 6.42
N ALA A 455 -11.01 4.64 6.34
CA ALA A 455 -10.64 3.98 5.09
C ALA A 455 -11.66 2.89 4.70
N PRO A 456 -12.62 3.16 3.80
CA PRO A 456 -13.53 2.13 3.31
C PRO A 456 -12.77 1.11 2.46
N ALA A 457 -13.20 -0.16 2.50
CA ALA A 457 -12.59 -1.23 1.72
C ALA A 457 -12.66 -0.93 0.21
N VAL A 458 -11.52 -0.58 -0.38
CA VAL A 458 -11.42 -0.17 -1.79
C VAL A 458 -11.52 -1.40 -2.69
N SER A 459 -12.44 -1.40 -3.65
CA SER A 459 -12.67 -2.52 -4.56
C SER A 459 -11.96 -2.36 -5.90
N VAL A 460 -11.02 -3.26 -6.20
CA VAL A 460 -10.39 -3.42 -7.51
C VAL A 460 -11.07 -4.56 -8.29
N ASN A 461 -11.54 -4.24 -9.50
CA ASN A 461 -12.50 -5.06 -10.22
C ASN A 461 -11.88 -6.12 -11.13
N ALA A 462 -12.33 -7.37 -10.97
CA ALA A 462 -12.10 -8.49 -11.87
C ALA A 462 -13.42 -9.09 -12.39
N PHE A 463 -13.77 -8.77 -13.63
CA PHE A 463 -14.96 -9.26 -14.32
C PHE A 463 -14.61 -10.34 -15.34
N ASN A 464 -15.40 -11.42 -15.41
CA ASN A 464 -15.34 -12.32 -16.56
C ASN A 464 -15.93 -11.59 -17.79
N ARG A 465 -15.08 -11.19 -18.74
CA ARG A 465 -15.44 -10.31 -19.87
C ARG A 465 -16.25 -11.00 -20.99
N LEU A 466 -16.68 -12.26 -20.82
CA LEU A 466 -17.43 -13.02 -21.84
C LEU A 466 -18.73 -13.67 -21.31
N GLN A 467 -19.71 -13.80 -22.22
CA GLN A 467 -21.16 -13.93 -21.96
C GLN A 467 -21.67 -15.25 -21.33
N HIS A 468 -20.82 -16.02 -20.63
CA HIS A 468 -21.16 -17.37 -20.15
C HIS A 468 -21.18 -17.54 -18.63
N GLN A 469 -20.71 -16.55 -17.86
CA GLN A 469 -20.70 -16.64 -16.40
C GLN A 469 -21.17 -15.34 -15.74
N ASN A 470 -22.11 -15.48 -14.81
CA ASN A 470 -22.58 -14.37 -13.98
C ASN A 470 -21.65 -14.10 -12.76
N SER A 471 -20.47 -14.74 -12.67
CA SER A 471 -19.58 -14.62 -11.52
C SER A 471 -18.73 -13.35 -11.58
N LEU A 472 -18.70 -12.62 -10.47
CA LEU A 472 -17.93 -11.38 -10.28
C LEU A 472 -16.87 -11.58 -9.19
N TYR A 473 -15.69 -11.00 -9.37
CA TYR A 473 -14.60 -11.09 -8.41
C TYR A 473 -14.08 -9.70 -8.06
N PHE A 474 -14.00 -9.40 -6.77
CA PHE A 474 -13.52 -8.12 -6.26
C PHE A 474 -12.31 -8.38 -5.37
N ALA A 475 -11.17 -7.83 -5.77
CA ALA A 475 -10.08 -7.61 -4.83
C ALA A 475 -10.48 -6.44 -3.93
N ILE A 476 -10.34 -6.61 -2.61
CA ILE A 476 -10.56 -5.55 -1.62
C ILE A 476 -9.36 -5.48 -0.68
N PHE A 477 -9.01 -4.28 -0.22
CA PHE A 477 -7.93 -4.08 0.73
C PHE A 477 -8.27 -3.07 1.83
N GLU A 478 -7.55 -3.18 2.94
CA GLU A 478 -7.65 -2.37 4.15
C GLU A 478 -6.31 -1.64 4.32
N PRO A 479 -6.23 -0.34 3.98
CA PRO A 479 -5.02 0.46 4.18
C PRO A 479 -4.56 0.45 5.64
N ASN A 480 -3.25 0.50 5.87
CA ASN A 480 -2.67 0.59 7.19
C ASN A 480 -1.48 1.56 7.20
N ILE A 481 -1.21 2.21 8.33
CA ILE A 481 0.00 3.04 8.47
C ILE A 481 1.28 2.20 8.44
N TYR A 482 1.19 0.91 8.78
CA TYR A 482 2.29 -0.05 8.74
C TYR A 482 2.36 -0.81 7.39
N PRO A 483 3.50 -1.44 7.03
CA PRO A 483 3.69 -2.07 5.72
C PRO A 483 2.71 -3.19 5.34
N ARG A 484 2.21 -3.95 6.32
CA ARG A 484 1.36 -5.14 6.14
C ARG A 484 -0.12 -4.72 6.02
N TRP A 485 -0.55 -4.44 4.81
CA TRP A 485 -1.96 -4.22 4.51
C TRP A 485 -2.68 -5.55 4.33
N TYR A 486 -3.94 -5.62 4.75
CA TYR A 486 -4.78 -6.79 4.53
C TYR A 486 -5.49 -6.66 3.18
N GLY A 487 -5.51 -7.75 2.42
CA GLY A 487 -6.25 -7.91 1.18
C GLY A 487 -7.16 -9.13 1.22
N ASN A 488 -8.12 -9.20 0.31
CA ASN A 488 -8.99 -10.36 0.12
C ASN A 488 -9.59 -10.37 -1.29
N ILE A 489 -9.88 -11.56 -1.84
CA ILE A 489 -10.69 -11.71 -3.05
C ILE A 489 -12.08 -12.22 -2.64
N LYS A 490 -13.15 -11.50 -2.98
CA LYS A 490 -14.54 -11.92 -2.74
C LYS A 490 -15.28 -12.20 -4.05
N LYS A 491 -16.00 -13.34 -4.09
CA LYS A 491 -16.84 -13.77 -5.21
C LYS A 491 -18.31 -13.37 -4.99
N TYR A 492 -18.88 -12.67 -5.95
CA TYR A 492 -20.30 -12.31 -6.01
C TYR A 492 -20.91 -12.76 -7.34
N ARG A 493 -22.21 -12.50 -7.57
CA ARG A 493 -22.90 -12.84 -8.81
C ARG A 493 -23.69 -11.63 -9.34
N ILE A 494 -23.87 -11.51 -10.65
CA ILE A 494 -24.84 -10.58 -11.26
C ILE A 494 -26.19 -11.28 -11.54
N ASN A 495 -27.31 -10.61 -11.27
CA ASN A 495 -28.66 -11.07 -11.64
C ASN A 495 -29.04 -10.63 -13.07
N THR A 496 -30.28 -10.90 -13.47
CA THR A 496 -30.84 -10.52 -14.79
C THR A 496 -31.19 -9.03 -14.92
N ASP A 497 -31.29 -8.33 -13.80
CA ASP A 497 -31.65 -6.90 -13.68
C ASP A 497 -30.39 -6.00 -13.59
N GLY A 498 -29.21 -6.62 -13.49
CA GLY A 498 -27.91 -5.97 -13.34
C GLY A 498 -27.52 -5.67 -11.89
N ASP A 499 -28.23 -6.20 -10.89
CA ASP A 499 -27.79 -6.08 -9.50
C ASP A 499 -26.69 -7.10 -9.18
N ILE A 500 -25.72 -6.67 -8.38
CA ILE A 500 -24.71 -7.52 -7.77
C ILE A 500 -25.32 -8.15 -6.51
N VAL A 501 -25.36 -9.49 -6.44
CA VAL A 501 -26.01 -10.27 -5.39
C VAL A 501 -25.05 -11.22 -4.65
N GLY A 502 -25.37 -11.48 -3.38
CA GLY A 502 -24.69 -12.43 -2.50
C GLY A 502 -25.07 -13.89 -2.75
N SER A 503 -24.52 -14.79 -1.93
CA SER A 503 -24.77 -16.24 -2.00
C SER A 503 -26.18 -16.67 -1.56
N ASP A 504 -26.92 -15.76 -0.94
CA ASP A 504 -28.32 -15.84 -0.55
C ASP A 504 -29.29 -15.17 -1.57
N ASP A 505 -28.77 -14.76 -2.73
CA ASP A 505 -29.43 -13.97 -3.77
C ASP A 505 -29.94 -12.58 -3.31
N ALA A 506 -29.52 -12.09 -2.13
CA ALA A 506 -29.79 -10.72 -1.71
C ALA A 506 -28.88 -9.71 -2.43
N ILE A 507 -29.37 -8.49 -2.68
CA ILE A 507 -28.56 -7.40 -3.24
C ILE A 507 -27.38 -7.11 -2.29
N ALA A 508 -26.17 -7.20 -2.81
CA ALA A 508 -24.94 -7.09 -2.03
C ALA A 508 -24.45 -5.65 -1.87
N ILE A 509 -24.89 -4.72 -2.72
CA ILE A 509 -24.40 -3.33 -2.80
C ILE A 509 -25.47 -2.34 -2.33
N ASN A 510 -25.07 -1.41 -1.45
CA ASN A 510 -25.89 -0.29 -1.04
C ASN A 510 -25.99 0.72 -2.21
N PRO A 511 -27.20 1.00 -2.76
CA PRO A 511 -27.35 1.91 -3.89
C PRO A 511 -27.05 3.38 -3.54
N ASP A 512 -27.05 3.75 -2.26
CA ASP A 512 -26.82 5.12 -1.80
C ASP A 512 -25.32 5.44 -1.64
N THR A 513 -24.50 4.45 -1.23
CA THR A 513 -23.04 4.63 -1.00
C THR A 513 -22.14 3.89 -1.98
N GLY A 514 -22.70 3.00 -2.82
CA GLY A 514 -21.94 2.16 -3.75
C GLY A 514 -21.14 1.03 -3.11
N TYR A 515 -21.09 0.91 -1.78
CA TYR A 515 -20.33 -0.12 -1.06
C TYR A 515 -21.10 -1.41 -0.80
N PHE A 516 -20.39 -2.50 -0.50
CA PHE A 516 -21.01 -3.72 0.01
C PHE A 516 -21.81 -3.47 1.30
N HIS A 517 -23.05 -3.95 1.36
CA HIS A 517 -23.83 -4.00 2.59
C HIS A 517 -23.09 -4.82 3.65
N SER A 518 -23.08 -4.35 4.90
CA SER A 518 -22.40 -5.02 6.03
C SER A 518 -22.96 -6.42 6.34
N ASN A 519 -24.19 -6.71 5.94
CA ASN A 519 -24.84 -8.02 6.07
C ASN A 519 -24.77 -8.87 4.78
N ALA A 520 -24.06 -8.45 3.73
CA ALA A 520 -23.88 -9.28 2.53
C ALA A 520 -23.02 -10.52 2.81
N ILE A 521 -23.19 -11.56 1.99
CA ILE A 521 -22.49 -12.84 2.08
C ILE A 521 -21.88 -13.17 0.72
N SER A 522 -20.56 -13.18 0.59
CA SER A 522 -19.89 -13.62 -0.65
C SER A 522 -19.97 -15.14 -0.86
N TYR A 523 -19.83 -15.62 -2.10
CA TYR A 523 -20.04 -17.03 -2.51
C TYR A 523 -19.04 -18.03 -1.92
N TRP A 524 -17.96 -17.57 -1.32
CA TRP A 524 -16.99 -18.43 -0.63
C TRP A 524 -17.22 -18.48 0.89
N SER A 525 -18.08 -17.63 1.43
CA SER A 525 -18.33 -17.43 2.86
C SER A 525 -19.54 -18.22 3.38
N GLN A 526 -19.48 -18.59 4.67
CA GLN A 526 -20.60 -19.23 5.39
C GLN A 526 -21.36 -18.27 6.31
N ASN A 527 -20.82 -17.07 6.56
CA ASN A 527 -21.36 -16.04 7.43
C ASN A 527 -21.24 -14.68 6.74
N THR A 528 -21.95 -13.67 7.24
CA THR A 528 -21.87 -12.27 6.77
C THR A 528 -20.44 -11.75 6.80
N ASP A 529 -19.95 -11.32 5.64
CA ASP A 529 -18.60 -10.81 5.44
C ASP A 529 -18.56 -9.41 4.83
N GLY A 530 -19.60 -9.01 4.06
CA GLY A 530 -19.85 -7.64 3.63
C GLY A 530 -18.63 -6.89 3.08
N ASN A 531 -18.44 -5.66 3.55
CA ASN A 531 -17.28 -4.82 3.25
C ASN A 531 -16.01 -5.17 4.06
N ALA A 532 -16.08 -6.00 5.10
CA ALA A 532 -14.94 -6.27 5.97
C ALA A 532 -13.87 -7.14 5.26
N VAL A 533 -12.67 -6.60 5.08
CA VAL A 533 -11.58 -7.25 4.30
C VAL A 533 -11.10 -8.54 4.97
N LYS A 534 -10.80 -8.47 6.28
CA LYS A 534 -10.40 -9.58 7.17
C LYS A 534 -11.47 -10.67 7.39
N LYS A 535 -12.56 -10.70 6.60
CA LYS A 535 -13.64 -11.68 6.72
C LYS A 535 -14.05 -12.23 5.36
N GLY A 536 -14.28 -13.53 5.31
CA GLY A 536 -14.82 -14.23 4.15
C GLY A 536 -13.86 -14.30 2.96
N GLY A 537 -14.40 -14.42 1.76
CA GLY A 537 -13.61 -14.47 0.52
C GLY A 537 -12.59 -15.62 0.49
N ALA A 538 -11.46 -15.38 -0.18
CA ALA A 538 -10.35 -16.31 -0.29
C ALA A 538 -9.38 -16.25 0.91
N ALA A 539 -9.29 -15.13 1.62
CA ALA A 539 -8.46 -15.02 2.84
C ALA A 539 -8.86 -16.08 3.89
N ASN A 540 -10.17 -16.22 4.14
CA ASN A 540 -10.73 -17.25 5.03
C ASN A 540 -10.65 -18.69 4.48
N LYS A 541 -10.02 -18.92 3.32
CA LYS A 541 -9.73 -20.25 2.73
C LYS A 541 -8.26 -20.64 2.83
N LEU A 542 -7.38 -19.68 3.13
CA LEU A 542 -5.98 -19.97 3.41
C LEU A 542 -5.88 -20.92 4.61
N THR A 543 -4.91 -21.84 4.55
CA THR A 543 -4.64 -22.83 5.60
C THR A 543 -3.27 -22.57 6.24
N ASN A 544 -2.96 -23.33 7.28
CA ASN A 544 -1.64 -23.37 7.92
C ASN A 544 -0.66 -24.36 7.24
N SER A 545 -0.98 -24.82 6.02
CA SER A 545 -0.19 -25.76 5.25
C SER A 545 -0.26 -25.46 3.74
N ARG A 546 -0.03 -24.19 3.38
CA ARG A 546 -0.09 -23.70 1.98
C ARG A 546 1.00 -24.33 1.11
N LEU A 547 0.73 -24.43 -0.20
CA LEU A 547 1.70 -24.87 -1.19
C LEU A 547 2.39 -23.64 -1.80
N VAL A 548 3.54 -23.25 -1.24
CA VAL A 548 4.28 -22.05 -1.65
C VAL A 548 5.61 -22.44 -2.33
N TYR A 549 5.81 -21.91 -3.53
CA TYR A 549 7.00 -22.10 -4.35
C TYR A 549 7.88 -20.85 -4.41
N THR A 550 9.16 -21.02 -4.72
CA THR A 550 10.11 -19.97 -5.07
C THR A 550 11.19 -20.52 -6.01
N VAL A 551 12.28 -19.80 -6.25
CA VAL A 551 13.48 -20.29 -6.94
C VAL A 551 14.67 -20.26 -5.97
N SER A 552 15.24 -21.42 -5.65
CA SER A 552 16.49 -21.52 -4.87
C SER A 552 17.76 -21.49 -5.72
N GLY A 553 17.62 -21.67 -7.04
CA GLY A 553 18.70 -21.63 -8.02
C GLY A 553 18.92 -20.25 -8.66
N ASP A 554 19.44 -20.23 -9.89
CA ASP A 554 19.64 -19.02 -10.68
C ASP A 554 18.34 -18.64 -11.40
N ALA A 555 17.66 -17.57 -10.93
CA ALA A 555 16.39 -17.09 -11.47
C ALA A 555 16.49 -16.45 -12.88
N SER A 556 17.70 -16.33 -13.46
CA SER A 556 17.91 -16.00 -14.88
C SER A 556 17.85 -17.22 -15.82
N THR A 557 17.70 -18.43 -15.27
CA THR A 557 17.53 -19.65 -16.09
C THR A 557 16.08 -19.87 -16.51
N ASN A 558 15.88 -20.26 -17.78
CA ASN A 558 14.53 -20.44 -18.34
C ASN A 558 13.94 -21.82 -18.02
N ASN A 559 12.61 -21.87 -17.89
CA ASN A 559 11.78 -23.07 -17.67
C ASN A 559 12.11 -23.83 -16.36
N ILE A 560 12.27 -23.10 -15.26
CA ILE A 560 12.45 -23.67 -13.92
C ILE A 560 11.14 -24.30 -13.46
N VAL A 561 11.12 -25.61 -13.24
CA VAL A 561 9.97 -26.32 -12.67
C VAL A 561 9.89 -26.00 -11.17
N LEU A 562 8.76 -25.45 -10.73
CA LEU A 562 8.58 -24.98 -9.35
C LEU A 562 8.20 -26.11 -8.39
N ASN A 563 7.50 -27.15 -8.87
CA ASN A 563 7.19 -28.35 -8.10
C ASN A 563 8.38 -29.34 -8.01
N SER A 564 9.57 -28.82 -7.72
CA SER A 564 10.76 -29.59 -7.33
C SER A 564 11.06 -29.34 -5.85
N ALA A 565 11.61 -30.34 -5.15
CA ALA A 565 11.82 -30.28 -3.70
C ALA A 565 12.77 -29.17 -3.23
N GLU A 566 13.62 -28.66 -4.13
CA GLU A 566 14.52 -27.52 -3.91
C GLU A 566 13.81 -26.15 -4.07
N ASN A 567 12.68 -26.08 -4.78
CA ASN A 567 11.93 -24.85 -5.04
C ASN A 567 10.66 -24.70 -4.17
N ILE A 568 10.33 -25.71 -3.36
CA ILE A 568 9.23 -25.65 -2.38
C ILE A 568 9.71 -24.97 -1.10
N ILE A 569 8.97 -23.96 -0.61
CA ILE A 569 9.20 -23.38 0.71
C ILE A 569 8.77 -24.40 1.76
N ALA A 570 9.71 -24.92 2.54
CA ALA A 570 9.48 -25.91 3.59
C ALA A 570 10.54 -25.79 4.69
N LEU A 571 10.18 -26.21 5.91
CA LEU A 571 11.07 -26.16 7.08
C LEU A 571 12.35 -27.00 6.90
N ASP A 572 12.24 -28.12 6.19
CA ASP A 572 13.33 -29.06 5.91
C ASP A 572 14.00 -28.83 4.53
N ASN A 573 13.64 -27.78 3.79
CA ASN A 573 14.36 -27.38 2.59
C ASN A 573 15.52 -26.42 2.94
N ASP A 574 16.73 -26.97 3.07
CA ASP A 574 17.96 -26.20 3.33
C ASP A 574 18.54 -25.49 2.09
N THR A 575 17.96 -25.63 0.89
CA THR A 575 18.47 -24.96 -0.33
C THR A 575 18.14 -23.46 -0.38
N ILE A 576 17.05 -23.04 0.27
CA ILE A 576 16.67 -21.62 0.38
C ILE A 576 17.37 -21.04 1.61
N THR A 577 18.41 -20.22 1.39
CA THR A 577 19.29 -19.69 2.44
C THR A 577 18.64 -18.56 3.25
N ASN A 578 19.23 -18.22 4.40
CA ASN A 578 18.81 -17.03 5.18
C ASN A 578 18.87 -15.75 4.32
N GLU A 579 19.93 -15.58 3.53
CA GLU A 579 20.15 -14.47 2.60
C GLU A 579 18.98 -14.28 1.62
N LEU A 580 18.47 -15.38 1.03
CA LEU A 580 17.29 -15.33 0.16
C LEU A 580 16.03 -14.88 0.91
N TYR A 581 15.81 -15.34 2.14
CA TYR A 581 14.75 -14.84 3.01
C TYR A 581 15.00 -13.42 3.57
N GLY A 582 16.13 -12.78 3.28
CA GLY A 582 16.50 -11.48 3.85
C GLY A 582 16.76 -11.54 5.37
N LEU A 583 17.02 -12.72 5.91
CA LEU A 583 17.51 -12.96 7.26
C LEU A 583 19.04 -12.83 7.27
N SER A 584 19.63 -12.48 8.41
CA SER A 584 21.09 -12.43 8.55
C SER A 584 21.73 -13.83 8.48
N ASP A 585 23.01 -13.89 8.07
CA ASP A 585 23.80 -15.12 8.02
C ASP A 585 23.86 -15.87 9.37
N ASP A 586 23.75 -15.12 10.48
CA ASP A 586 23.77 -15.62 11.85
C ASP A 586 22.36 -15.85 12.46
N ALA A 587 21.29 -15.57 11.70
CA ALA A 587 19.92 -15.75 12.18
C ALA A 587 19.62 -17.20 12.56
N SER A 588 19.07 -17.38 13.76
CA SER A 588 18.84 -18.72 14.33
C SER A 588 17.80 -19.53 13.53
N GLN A 589 17.93 -20.86 13.57
CA GLN A 589 16.93 -21.77 12.99
C GLN A 589 15.51 -21.46 13.51
N ALA A 590 15.35 -21.07 14.78
CA ALA A 590 14.04 -20.73 15.34
C ALA A 590 13.41 -19.48 14.68
N ALA A 591 14.22 -18.49 14.28
CA ALA A 591 13.75 -17.32 13.55
C ALA A 591 13.38 -17.68 12.10
N ARG A 592 14.24 -18.45 11.41
CA ARG A 592 13.97 -19.00 10.07
C ARG A 592 12.70 -19.85 10.04
N ASP A 593 12.55 -20.77 10.99
CA ASP A 593 11.38 -21.64 11.13
C ASP A 593 10.10 -20.83 11.41
N LYS A 594 10.19 -19.71 12.14
CA LYS A 594 9.05 -18.83 12.41
C LYS A 594 8.61 -18.09 11.14
N LEU A 595 9.55 -17.52 10.39
CA LEU A 595 9.26 -16.88 9.09
C LEU A 595 8.67 -17.88 8.08
N ILE A 596 9.28 -19.06 7.92
CA ILE A 596 8.79 -20.09 6.98
C ILE A 596 7.36 -20.53 7.34
N LYS A 597 7.05 -20.70 8.63
CA LYS A 597 5.67 -21.00 9.07
C LYS A 597 4.68 -19.89 8.71
N TRP A 598 5.04 -18.62 8.92
CA TRP A 598 4.19 -17.49 8.53
C TRP A 598 3.94 -17.45 7.03
N ILE A 599 4.98 -17.64 6.20
CA ILE A 599 4.84 -17.75 4.73
C ILE A 599 3.90 -18.91 4.35
N LEU A 600 3.98 -20.04 5.06
CA LEU A 600 3.08 -21.20 4.88
C LEU A 600 1.66 -20.99 5.43
N GLY A 601 1.33 -19.80 5.95
CA GLY A 601 0.00 -19.40 6.42
C GLY A 601 -0.29 -19.73 7.88
N VAL A 602 0.69 -20.17 8.67
CA VAL A 602 0.54 -20.40 10.10
C VAL A 602 0.46 -19.05 10.83
N ASP A 603 -0.50 -18.88 11.74
CA ASP A 603 -0.43 -17.78 12.70
C ASP A 603 0.70 -18.05 13.70
N VAL A 604 1.83 -17.36 13.56
CA VAL A 604 2.99 -17.52 14.43
C VAL A 604 3.10 -16.45 15.51
N ASN A 605 2.21 -15.47 15.48
CA ASN A 605 2.22 -14.30 16.36
C ASN A 605 1.03 -14.27 17.32
N ASP A 606 -0.03 -15.06 17.04
CA ASP A 606 -1.37 -14.84 17.57
C ASP A 606 -1.93 -13.50 17.01
N ASP A 607 -1.77 -13.25 15.69
CA ASP A 607 -2.24 -12.06 14.96
C ASP A 607 -3.79 -11.85 15.08
N ASN A 608 -4.50 -12.75 15.77
CA ASN A 608 -5.93 -12.71 16.05
C ASN A 608 -6.31 -12.86 17.55
N ASP A 609 -5.32 -12.84 18.46
CA ASP A 609 -5.46 -12.85 19.93
C ASP A 609 -6.30 -14.02 20.52
N ASN A 610 -6.29 -15.22 19.92
CA ASN A 610 -7.09 -16.36 20.41
C ASN A 610 -6.35 -17.30 21.37
N GLY A 611 -5.04 -17.12 21.57
CA GLY A 611 -4.19 -17.98 22.39
C GLY A 611 -3.55 -19.13 21.61
N ASN A 612 -3.57 -19.08 20.27
CA ASN A 612 -3.11 -20.15 19.40
C ASN A 612 -2.11 -19.63 18.36
N THR A 613 -0.96 -20.30 18.30
CA THR A 613 0.12 -19.98 17.34
C THR A 613 0.36 -21.15 16.38
N SER A 614 -0.73 -21.77 15.91
CA SER A 614 -0.65 -23.00 15.09
C SER A 614 -1.82 -23.24 14.12
N ASP A 615 -2.90 -22.46 14.20
CA ASP A 615 -3.95 -22.32 13.20
C ASP A 615 -3.50 -21.44 12.02
N ALA A 616 -4.43 -21.11 11.12
CA ALA A 616 -4.15 -20.30 9.95
C ALA A 616 -4.31 -18.81 10.29
N SER A 617 -3.31 -17.98 9.93
CA SER A 617 -3.39 -16.52 10.11
C SER A 617 -4.48 -15.86 9.26
N HIS A 618 -4.96 -16.59 8.23
CA HIS A 618 -5.81 -16.07 7.16
C HIS A 618 -5.28 -14.81 6.47
N PHE A 619 -3.98 -14.51 6.64
CA PHE A 619 -3.36 -13.32 6.05
C PHE A 619 -3.18 -13.49 4.55
N MET A 620 -3.88 -12.62 3.82
CA MET A 620 -3.68 -12.36 2.40
C MET A 620 -3.30 -10.87 2.29
N ALA A 621 -2.24 -10.57 1.55
CA ALA A 621 -1.80 -9.20 1.34
C ALA A 621 -2.68 -8.48 0.32
N ASP A 622 -2.60 -7.15 0.31
CA ASP A 622 -3.28 -6.29 -0.64
C ASP A 622 -2.86 -6.55 -2.10
N ALA A 623 -3.85 -6.52 -2.99
CA ALA A 623 -3.66 -6.34 -4.43
C ALA A 623 -4.17 -4.93 -4.74
N LEU A 624 -3.25 -3.95 -4.75
CA LEU A 624 -3.60 -2.53 -4.81
C LEU A 624 -3.89 -2.08 -6.24
N HIS A 625 -2.99 -2.42 -7.17
CA HIS A 625 -3.11 -2.13 -8.60
C HIS A 625 -3.30 -3.38 -9.45
N ASN A 626 -2.88 -4.55 -8.98
CA ASN A 626 -3.15 -5.80 -9.69
C ASN A 626 -4.66 -6.10 -9.75
N ARG A 627 -5.11 -6.60 -10.91
CA ARG A 627 -6.51 -7.00 -11.13
C ARG A 627 -6.55 -8.50 -11.38
N PRO A 628 -7.29 -9.28 -10.58
CA PRO A 628 -7.43 -10.71 -10.82
C PRO A 628 -7.93 -11.04 -12.23
N VAL A 629 -7.45 -12.15 -12.79
CA VAL A 629 -7.86 -12.66 -14.10
C VAL A 629 -8.33 -14.10 -13.95
N VAL A 630 -9.50 -14.42 -14.49
CA VAL A 630 -10.10 -15.75 -14.46
C VAL A 630 -9.81 -16.46 -15.78
N VAL A 631 -9.41 -17.73 -15.70
CA VAL A 631 -9.07 -18.58 -16.85
C VAL A 631 -9.83 -19.90 -16.75
N THR A 632 -10.60 -20.24 -17.79
CA THR A 632 -11.28 -21.53 -17.93
C THR A 632 -10.30 -22.59 -18.44
N TYR A 633 -10.07 -23.63 -17.62
CA TYR A 633 -9.22 -24.78 -17.95
C TYR A 633 -9.99 -25.93 -18.60
N SER A 634 -11.26 -26.12 -18.25
CA SER A 634 -12.15 -27.11 -18.87
C SER A 634 -13.61 -26.71 -18.68
N GLY A 635 -14.54 -27.42 -19.34
CA GLY A 635 -15.96 -27.30 -19.02
C GLY A 635 -16.85 -28.34 -19.70
N ASN A 636 -17.99 -28.63 -19.07
CA ASN A 636 -18.97 -29.59 -19.53
C ASN A 636 -20.25 -28.87 -20.00
N SER A 637 -20.49 -28.89 -21.31
CA SER A 637 -21.66 -28.24 -21.93
C SER A 637 -23.00 -28.96 -21.69
N GLU A 638 -23.00 -30.23 -21.23
CA GLU A 638 -24.23 -30.91 -20.80
C GLU A 638 -24.62 -30.56 -19.35
N GLU A 639 -23.65 -30.25 -18.49
CA GLU A 639 -23.86 -29.90 -17.08
C GLU A 639 -23.83 -28.38 -16.82
N ASN A 640 -23.38 -27.58 -17.79
CA ASN A 640 -23.15 -26.13 -17.68
C ASN A 640 -22.20 -25.78 -16.51
N THR A 641 -21.10 -26.53 -16.43
CA THR A 641 -20.03 -26.39 -15.43
C THR A 641 -18.69 -26.08 -16.11
N THR A 642 -17.81 -25.37 -15.42
CA THR A 642 -16.46 -25.01 -15.86
C THR A 642 -15.48 -25.18 -14.70
N GLU A 643 -14.25 -25.56 -15.02
CA GLU A 643 -13.11 -25.54 -14.10
C GLU A 643 -12.34 -24.24 -14.34
N ASP A 644 -12.67 -23.19 -13.60
CA ASP A 644 -12.01 -21.88 -13.72
C ASP A 644 -11.06 -21.61 -12.54
N VAL A 645 -9.87 -21.10 -12.88
CA VAL A 645 -8.84 -20.67 -11.93
C VAL A 645 -8.70 -19.16 -12.00
N LEU A 646 -8.65 -18.50 -10.84
CA LEU A 646 -8.38 -17.08 -10.71
C LEU A 646 -6.91 -16.86 -10.35
N PHE A 647 -6.21 -16.07 -11.15
CA PHE A 647 -4.84 -15.63 -10.91
C PHE A 647 -4.81 -14.16 -10.49
N PHE A 648 -3.93 -13.82 -9.56
CA PHE A 648 -3.64 -12.43 -9.18
C PHE A 648 -2.25 -12.34 -8.53
N THR A 649 -1.77 -11.12 -8.32
CA THR A 649 -0.56 -10.85 -7.55
C THR A 649 -0.84 -9.91 -6.38
N SER A 650 0.00 -9.96 -5.35
CA SER A 650 -0.14 -9.16 -4.12
C SER A 650 1.17 -8.49 -3.69
N ASN A 651 1.05 -7.41 -2.92
CA ASN A 651 2.17 -6.55 -2.50
C ASN A 651 3.14 -7.16 -1.48
N ASP A 652 2.83 -8.34 -0.95
CA ASP A 652 3.79 -9.20 -0.25
C ASP A 652 4.78 -9.90 -1.20
N GLY A 653 4.65 -9.69 -2.51
CA GLY A 653 5.50 -10.28 -3.54
C GLY A 653 5.03 -11.63 -4.08
N THR A 654 3.76 -12.00 -3.86
CA THR A 654 3.23 -13.32 -4.24
C THR A 654 2.40 -13.28 -5.54
N PHE A 655 2.64 -14.22 -6.46
CA PHE A 655 1.72 -14.64 -7.51
C PHE A 655 0.87 -15.82 -7.00
N ARG A 656 -0.45 -15.75 -7.12
CA ARG A 656 -1.39 -16.66 -6.45
C ARG A 656 -2.40 -17.25 -7.44
N ALA A 657 -2.74 -18.52 -7.26
CA ALA A 657 -3.76 -19.24 -8.03
C ALA A 657 -4.86 -19.75 -7.11
N ILE A 658 -6.13 -19.42 -7.40
CA ILE A 658 -7.31 -19.78 -6.60
C ILE A 658 -8.29 -20.61 -7.45
N ASP A 659 -8.77 -21.72 -6.90
CA ASP A 659 -9.91 -22.46 -7.45
C ASP A 659 -11.20 -21.63 -7.24
N THR A 660 -11.86 -21.25 -8.33
CA THR A 660 -13.02 -20.37 -8.22
C THR A 660 -14.29 -21.05 -7.67
N SER A 661 -14.32 -22.38 -7.60
CA SER A 661 -15.48 -23.15 -7.13
C SER A 661 -15.65 -23.08 -5.61
N ASN A 662 -14.55 -23.11 -4.86
CA ASN A 662 -14.51 -23.15 -3.40
C ASN A 662 -13.77 -21.96 -2.75
N GLY A 663 -12.92 -21.26 -3.51
CA GLY A 663 -12.08 -20.14 -3.06
C GLY A 663 -10.73 -20.56 -2.48
N GLU A 664 -10.32 -21.83 -2.61
CA GLU A 664 -9.08 -22.36 -2.03
C GLU A 664 -7.86 -22.00 -2.90
N GLU A 665 -6.73 -21.67 -2.26
CA GLU A 665 -5.48 -21.37 -2.96
C GLU A 665 -4.81 -22.68 -3.42
N LEU A 666 -4.71 -22.87 -4.73
CA LEU A 666 -4.09 -24.04 -5.37
C LEU A 666 -2.56 -24.04 -5.18
N PHE A 667 -1.94 -22.88 -5.40
CA PHE A 667 -0.55 -22.62 -5.06
C PHE A 667 -0.28 -21.11 -4.97
N ALA A 668 0.83 -20.79 -4.32
CA ALA A 668 1.47 -19.48 -4.33
C ALA A 668 2.90 -19.60 -4.89
N PHE A 669 3.37 -18.57 -5.58
CA PHE A 669 4.74 -18.44 -6.04
C PHE A 669 5.29 -17.08 -5.62
N VAL A 670 6.42 -17.08 -4.91
CA VAL A 670 7.16 -15.88 -4.52
C VAL A 670 8.48 -15.88 -5.32
N PRO A 671 8.70 -14.93 -6.24
CA PRO A 671 9.99 -14.79 -6.93
C PRO A 671 11.18 -14.68 -5.95
N GLN A 672 12.37 -15.02 -6.43
CA GLN A 672 13.57 -15.09 -5.59
C GLN A 672 13.89 -13.76 -4.90
N ASP A 673 13.72 -12.64 -5.61
CA ASP A 673 13.87 -11.28 -5.09
C ASP A 673 12.76 -10.86 -4.11
N GLN A 674 11.59 -11.50 -4.19
CA GLN A 674 10.42 -11.21 -3.36
C GLN A 674 10.34 -11.99 -2.05
N LEU A 675 11.24 -12.96 -1.82
CA LEU A 675 11.37 -13.66 -0.53
C LEU A 675 11.71 -12.70 0.62
N GLN A 676 12.31 -11.55 0.30
CA GLN A 676 12.69 -10.51 1.25
C GLN A 676 11.49 -9.57 1.56
N THR A 677 10.64 -9.33 0.56
CA THR A 677 9.32 -8.69 0.71
C THR A 677 8.45 -9.45 1.73
N GLN A 678 8.43 -10.79 1.66
CA GLN A 678 7.76 -11.65 2.65
C GLN A 678 8.30 -11.44 4.07
N HIS A 679 9.62 -11.36 4.26
CA HIS A 679 10.22 -11.13 5.58
C HIS A 679 9.88 -9.73 6.14
N ALA A 680 9.93 -8.69 5.30
CA ALA A 680 9.57 -7.35 5.74
C ALA A 680 8.07 -7.23 6.08
N THR A 681 7.19 -7.88 5.31
CA THR A 681 5.74 -7.98 5.59
C THR A 681 5.43 -8.79 6.85
N TYR A 682 6.19 -9.86 7.11
CA TYR A 682 6.10 -10.64 8.36
C TYR A 682 6.42 -9.79 9.59
N ILE A 683 7.46 -8.95 9.54
CA ILE A 683 7.80 -8.10 10.69
C ILE A 683 6.79 -6.96 10.87
N ASN A 684 6.28 -6.38 9.78
CA ASN A 684 5.34 -5.25 9.81
C ASN A 684 5.87 -4.07 10.65
N ASP A 685 7.04 -3.59 10.27
CA ASP A 685 7.82 -2.59 11.00
C ASP A 685 7.09 -1.23 11.05
N PRO A 686 6.82 -0.66 12.24
CA PRO A 686 6.01 0.56 12.34
C PRO A 686 6.72 1.82 11.82
N ASP A 687 8.04 1.82 11.75
CA ASP A 687 8.84 2.94 11.21
C ASP A 687 9.03 2.83 9.67
N ALA A 688 8.52 1.77 9.03
CA ALA A 688 8.67 1.54 7.60
C ALA A 688 7.44 1.96 6.79
N SER A 689 7.69 2.54 5.62
CA SER A 689 6.65 2.88 4.64
C SER A 689 5.97 1.62 4.05
N LYS A 690 4.83 1.83 3.37
CA LYS A 690 4.20 0.81 2.53
C LYS A 690 5.23 0.08 1.66
N ILE A 691 5.15 -1.25 1.69
CA ILE A 691 5.93 -2.15 0.85
C ILE A 691 5.12 -2.52 -0.39
N TYR A 692 5.78 -2.46 -1.54
CA TYR A 692 5.29 -2.91 -2.83
C TYR A 692 6.06 -4.14 -3.28
N GLY A 693 5.34 -5.09 -3.89
CA GLY A 693 5.91 -6.35 -4.35
C GLY A 693 5.55 -6.61 -5.80
N LEU A 694 4.64 -7.56 -6.03
CA LEU A 694 4.09 -7.82 -7.36
C LEU A 694 2.79 -7.04 -7.56
N ASP A 695 2.90 -5.75 -7.89
CA ASP A 695 1.75 -4.83 -8.11
C ASP A 695 1.58 -4.41 -9.58
N GLY A 696 2.29 -5.07 -10.50
CA GLY A 696 2.21 -4.79 -11.92
C GLY A 696 0.91 -5.29 -12.58
N PRO A 697 0.53 -4.72 -13.73
CA PRO A 697 -0.52 -5.28 -14.57
C PRO A 697 -0.11 -6.65 -15.11
N MET A 698 -1.12 -7.51 -15.33
CA MET A 698 -0.93 -8.89 -15.79
C MET A 698 -1.58 -9.14 -17.16
N THR A 699 -0.93 -9.95 -17.98
CA THR A 699 -1.40 -10.47 -19.27
C THR A 699 -1.43 -11.99 -19.22
N ILE A 700 -2.59 -12.58 -19.50
CA ILE A 700 -2.71 -14.03 -19.69
C ILE A 700 -2.73 -14.34 -21.19
N TRP A 701 -1.97 -15.35 -21.59
CA TRP A 701 -2.07 -16.00 -22.89
C TRP A 701 -2.61 -17.43 -22.66
N ARG A 702 -3.90 -17.62 -22.94
CA ARG A 702 -4.51 -18.94 -23.15
C ARG A 702 -4.55 -19.20 -24.66
N GLU A 703 -3.99 -20.31 -25.12
CA GLU A 703 -4.26 -20.86 -26.45
C GLU A 703 -4.76 -22.30 -26.28
N GLU A 704 -5.69 -22.70 -27.14
CA GLU A 704 -6.20 -24.06 -27.29
C GLU A 704 -6.02 -24.47 -28.76
N ASN A 705 -5.98 -25.77 -29.04
CA ASN A 705 -5.71 -26.30 -30.37
C ASN A 705 -7.00 -26.36 -31.23
N PRO A 706 -7.11 -25.54 -32.31
CA PRO A 706 -8.33 -25.48 -33.13
C PRO A 706 -8.57 -26.73 -34.01
N ASP A 707 -7.72 -27.77 -33.92
CA ASP A 707 -7.94 -29.09 -34.51
C ASP A 707 -8.64 -30.09 -33.54
N ASP A 708 -8.88 -29.73 -32.27
CA ASP A 708 -9.75 -30.48 -31.35
C ASP A 708 -11.20 -29.95 -31.28
N ASP A 709 -12.06 -30.63 -30.52
CA ASP A 709 -13.53 -30.50 -30.55
C ASP A 709 -14.10 -30.15 -29.14
N ASP A 710 -13.26 -29.76 -28.16
CA ASP A 710 -13.71 -29.34 -26.81
C ASP A 710 -13.17 -27.97 -26.32
N ILE A 711 -12.80 -27.83 -25.04
CA ILE A 711 -12.26 -26.59 -24.44
C ILE A 711 -11.25 -26.89 -23.29
N THR A 712 -10.79 -28.12 -23.17
CA THR A 712 -9.95 -28.61 -22.06
C THR A 712 -8.48 -28.40 -22.36
N ILE A 713 -7.78 -27.64 -21.52
CA ILE A 713 -6.34 -27.39 -21.68
C ILE A 713 -5.52 -28.68 -21.48
N ASP A 714 -5.11 -29.33 -22.58
CA ASP A 714 -4.16 -30.45 -22.57
C ASP A 714 -2.85 -30.09 -23.32
N ALA A 715 -1.78 -29.95 -22.53
CA ALA A 715 -0.43 -29.66 -23.01
C ALA A 715 0.18 -30.74 -23.94
N SER A 716 -0.49 -31.88 -24.14
CA SER A 716 -0.08 -32.93 -25.08
C SER A 716 -0.68 -32.79 -26.48
N ASP A 717 -1.80 -32.07 -26.62
CA ASP A 717 -2.39 -31.72 -27.91
C ASP A 717 -1.93 -30.34 -28.42
N GLY A 718 -1.47 -29.45 -27.52
CA GLY A 718 -0.73 -28.22 -27.87
C GLY A 718 -0.99 -27.01 -26.97
N ASP A 719 -2.01 -27.13 -26.13
CA ASP A 719 -2.58 -26.05 -25.35
C ASP A 719 -1.63 -25.48 -24.30
N HIS A 720 -1.87 -24.23 -23.93
CA HIS A 720 -1.10 -23.58 -22.89
C HIS A 720 -1.85 -22.43 -22.21
N VAL A 721 -1.50 -22.21 -20.94
CA VAL A 721 -1.83 -21.00 -20.20
C VAL A 721 -0.54 -20.41 -19.65
N TYR A 722 -0.12 -19.30 -20.24
CA TYR A 722 1.01 -18.50 -19.79
C TYR A 722 0.52 -17.20 -19.13
N SER A 723 1.25 -16.74 -18.11
CA SER A 723 0.99 -15.48 -17.41
C SER A 723 2.24 -14.61 -17.40
N TYR A 724 2.07 -13.32 -17.69
CA TYR A 724 3.12 -12.31 -17.77
C TYR A 724 2.77 -11.13 -16.88
N PHE A 725 3.66 -10.75 -15.97
CA PHE A 725 3.40 -9.67 -15.00
C PHE A 725 4.67 -8.90 -14.61
N GLY A 726 4.49 -7.64 -14.23
CA GLY A 726 5.53 -6.77 -13.68
C GLY A 726 5.35 -6.49 -12.18
N MET A 727 6.04 -5.46 -11.68
CA MET A 727 6.14 -5.12 -10.26
C MET A 727 5.59 -3.73 -9.92
N ARG A 728 5.39 -2.84 -10.91
CA ARG A 728 5.04 -1.42 -10.70
C ARG A 728 6.03 -0.77 -9.72
N ARG A 729 5.60 -0.30 -8.53
CA ARG A 729 6.47 0.32 -7.52
C ARG A 729 7.43 -0.67 -6.84
N GLY A 730 7.14 -1.98 -6.89
CA GLY A 730 7.95 -3.01 -6.24
C GLY A 730 9.28 -3.32 -6.94
N GLY A 731 9.49 -2.87 -8.18
CA GLY A 731 10.75 -3.08 -8.90
C GLY A 731 10.67 -2.94 -10.42
N ASP A 732 11.75 -3.37 -11.08
CA ASP A 732 12.07 -3.19 -12.50
C ASP A 732 12.09 -4.50 -13.31
N ASN A 733 11.58 -5.61 -12.74
CA ASN A 733 11.56 -6.92 -13.40
C ASN A 733 10.22 -7.22 -14.09
N TYR A 734 10.25 -8.16 -15.05
CA TYR A 734 9.07 -8.89 -15.55
C TYR A 734 9.28 -10.40 -15.43
N TYR A 735 8.20 -11.12 -15.15
CA TYR A 735 8.19 -12.58 -14.98
C TYR A 735 7.23 -13.22 -15.96
N ALA A 736 7.56 -14.45 -16.38
CA ALA A 736 6.69 -15.30 -17.19
C ALA A 736 6.47 -16.66 -16.52
N MET A 737 5.21 -17.04 -16.34
CA MET A 737 4.79 -18.26 -15.66
C MET A 737 4.01 -19.17 -16.59
N ASP A 738 4.46 -20.42 -16.72
CA ASP A 738 3.68 -21.50 -17.32
C ASP A 738 2.80 -22.13 -16.24
N VAL A 739 1.50 -21.88 -16.35
CA VAL A 739 0.45 -22.37 -15.45
C VAL A 739 -0.49 -23.34 -16.17
N THR A 740 -0.11 -23.85 -17.35
CA THR A 740 -0.87 -24.85 -18.14
C THR A 740 -1.26 -26.07 -17.32
N ASN A 741 -0.46 -26.43 -16.33
CA ASN A 741 -0.85 -27.35 -15.27
C ASN A 741 -0.59 -26.71 -13.90
N THR A 742 -1.65 -26.34 -13.19
CA THR A 742 -1.60 -25.70 -11.86
C THR A 742 -0.96 -26.57 -10.77
N ASN A 743 -0.86 -27.88 -10.97
CA ASN A 743 -0.16 -28.80 -10.07
C ASN A 743 1.35 -28.92 -10.39
N ASN A 744 1.82 -28.36 -11.51
CA ASN A 744 3.23 -28.36 -11.91
C ASN A 744 3.59 -27.06 -12.66
N PRO A 745 3.46 -25.89 -12.02
CA PRO A 745 3.80 -24.61 -12.64
C PRO A 745 5.30 -24.47 -12.87
N LYS A 746 5.68 -23.61 -13.81
CA LYS A 746 7.09 -23.31 -14.14
C LYS A 746 7.31 -21.80 -14.29
N LEU A 747 8.45 -21.30 -13.84
CA LEU A 747 8.94 -19.99 -14.26
C LEU A 747 9.59 -20.15 -15.64
N MET A 748 8.96 -19.61 -16.68
CA MET A 748 9.43 -19.69 -18.07
C MET A 748 10.70 -18.89 -18.28
N TRP A 749 10.74 -17.67 -17.74
CA TRP A 749 11.86 -16.74 -17.79
C TRP A 749 11.64 -15.55 -16.84
N THR A 750 12.73 -14.84 -16.52
CA THR A 750 12.72 -13.54 -15.82
C THR A 750 13.50 -12.53 -16.65
N ILE A 751 12.95 -11.33 -16.82
CA ILE A 751 13.68 -10.15 -17.32
C ILE A 751 14.04 -9.31 -16.12
N PHE A 752 15.34 -9.08 -15.90
CA PHE A 752 15.84 -8.23 -14.83
C PHE A 752 16.11 -6.81 -15.33
N GLY A 753 15.60 -5.81 -14.63
CA GLY A 753 15.93 -4.41 -14.89
C GLY A 753 17.40 -4.09 -14.63
N GLY A 754 17.91 -3.01 -15.25
CA GLY A 754 19.32 -2.63 -15.24
C GLY A 754 20.30 -3.63 -15.90
N SER A 755 19.84 -4.82 -16.31
CA SER A 755 20.67 -5.87 -16.90
C SER A 755 21.04 -5.56 -18.36
N ALA A 756 22.08 -6.21 -18.89
CA ALA A 756 22.57 -5.90 -20.24
C ALA A 756 21.54 -6.24 -21.33
N GLY A 757 21.07 -5.22 -22.07
CA GLY A 757 19.95 -5.32 -23.00
C GLY A 757 18.62 -4.77 -22.45
N PHE A 758 18.51 -4.54 -21.15
CA PHE A 758 17.39 -3.92 -20.44
C PHE A 758 17.88 -2.84 -19.47
N ARG A 759 18.92 -2.09 -19.84
CA ARG A 759 19.59 -1.12 -18.96
C ARG A 759 18.74 0.11 -18.68
N ASP A 760 17.92 0.49 -19.64
CA ASP A 760 16.96 1.59 -19.54
C ASP A 760 15.58 1.10 -19.06
N LEU A 761 15.45 -0.13 -18.55
CA LEU A 761 14.22 -0.63 -17.95
C LEU A 761 14.11 -0.10 -16.51
N GLY A 762 13.14 0.80 -16.30
CA GLY A 762 12.77 1.31 -14.98
C GLY A 762 11.65 0.49 -14.33
N GLN A 763 10.95 1.09 -13.38
CA GLN A 763 9.87 0.41 -12.65
C GLN A 763 8.78 -0.09 -13.61
N THR A 764 8.39 -1.36 -13.49
CA THR A 764 7.56 -2.05 -14.50
C THR A 764 6.06 -1.78 -14.35
N TRP A 765 5.69 -0.53 -14.64
CA TRP A 765 4.30 -0.03 -14.67
C TRP A 765 3.55 -0.40 -15.96
N SER A 766 4.26 -0.47 -17.09
CA SER A 766 3.68 -0.74 -18.42
C SER A 766 3.26 -2.21 -18.55
N LYS A 767 2.09 -2.48 -19.12
CA LYS A 767 1.63 -3.85 -19.36
C LYS A 767 2.37 -4.53 -20.51
N PRO A 768 2.91 -5.75 -20.34
CA PRO A 768 3.37 -6.57 -21.46
C PRO A 768 2.20 -6.96 -22.38
N VAL A 769 2.12 -6.34 -23.56
CA VAL A 769 1.08 -6.64 -24.55
C VAL A 769 1.56 -7.73 -25.49
N ARG A 770 0.76 -8.81 -25.63
CA ARG A 770 1.00 -9.87 -26.63
C ARG A 770 0.66 -9.34 -28.02
N GLY A 771 1.58 -9.52 -28.95
CA GLY A 771 1.35 -9.37 -30.39
C GLY A 771 1.98 -10.52 -31.18
N ARG A 772 1.82 -10.49 -32.50
CA ARG A 772 2.46 -11.41 -33.46
C ARG A 772 3.19 -10.63 -34.53
N ILE A 773 4.46 -10.96 -34.76
CA ILE A 773 5.27 -10.35 -35.83
C ILE A 773 5.77 -11.38 -36.84
N ASN A 774 6.03 -10.95 -38.06
CA ASN A 774 6.92 -11.68 -38.97
C ASN A 774 8.38 -11.43 -38.60
N TRP A 775 9.22 -12.46 -38.71
CA TRP A 775 10.64 -12.40 -38.36
C TRP A 775 11.51 -13.19 -39.35
N SER A 776 12.73 -12.68 -39.61
CA SER A 776 13.76 -13.33 -40.44
C SER A 776 13.24 -13.84 -41.80
N CYS A 777 12.48 -13.01 -42.50
CA CYS A 777 11.98 -13.29 -43.85
C CYS A 777 13.11 -13.48 -44.87
N ASP A 778 12.80 -14.14 -45.99
CA ASP A 778 13.68 -14.14 -47.16
C ASP A 778 13.68 -12.79 -47.91
N GLY A 779 14.61 -12.64 -48.86
CA GLY A 779 14.86 -11.36 -49.52
C GLY A 779 13.76 -10.86 -50.46
N ASP A 780 12.76 -11.70 -50.74
CA ASP A 780 11.57 -11.37 -51.52
C ASP A 780 10.32 -11.15 -50.62
N GLY A 781 10.42 -11.45 -49.32
CA GLY A 781 9.36 -11.23 -48.32
C GLY A 781 8.24 -12.28 -48.33
N GLU A 782 8.41 -13.39 -49.03
CA GLU A 782 7.36 -14.42 -49.19
C GLU A 782 7.47 -15.55 -48.14
N ASN A 783 8.65 -15.77 -47.52
CA ASN A 783 8.84 -16.81 -46.50
C ASN A 783 9.38 -16.22 -45.20
N CYS A 784 8.49 -15.94 -44.24
CA CYS A 784 8.80 -15.43 -42.89
C CYS A 784 8.63 -16.49 -41.81
N THR A 785 9.25 -16.28 -40.64
CA THR A 785 8.91 -17.00 -39.39
C THR A 785 8.05 -16.12 -38.51
N THR A 786 6.78 -16.46 -38.29
CA THR A 786 5.93 -15.76 -37.32
C THR A 786 6.43 -15.98 -35.89
N ARG A 787 6.31 -14.96 -35.05
CA ARG A 787 6.69 -14.96 -33.63
C ARG A 787 5.62 -14.29 -32.78
N ASP A 788 5.12 -15.01 -31.78
CA ASP A 788 4.42 -14.39 -30.65
C ASP A 788 5.44 -13.64 -29.78
N VAL A 789 5.16 -12.37 -29.53
CA VAL A 789 6.04 -11.43 -28.83
C VAL A 789 5.29 -10.70 -27.72
N LEU A 790 6.03 -10.20 -26.73
CA LEU A 790 5.53 -9.19 -25.80
C LEU A 790 6.20 -7.86 -26.11
N VAL A 791 5.41 -6.79 -26.08
CA VAL A 791 5.87 -5.41 -26.25
C VAL A 791 5.45 -4.59 -25.04
N PHE A 792 6.36 -3.78 -24.51
CA PHE A 792 6.12 -2.91 -23.34
C PHE A 792 6.97 -1.65 -23.38
N GLY A 793 6.50 -0.60 -22.72
CA GLY A 793 7.27 0.61 -22.45
C GLY A 793 8.38 0.33 -21.43
N GLY A 794 9.43 1.16 -21.44
CA GLY A 794 10.56 1.05 -20.53
C GLY A 794 10.22 1.28 -19.05
N GLY A 795 8.99 1.67 -18.71
CA GLY A 795 8.55 1.81 -17.33
C GLY A 795 8.68 3.24 -16.79
N TYR A 796 8.62 3.38 -15.47
CA TYR A 796 8.65 4.65 -14.75
C TYR A 796 10.03 4.93 -14.13
N ASP A 797 10.39 6.21 -14.05
CA ASP A 797 11.56 6.71 -13.31
C ASP A 797 11.10 7.46 -12.06
N THR A 798 11.56 7.04 -10.88
CA THR A 798 11.26 7.69 -9.60
C THR A 798 11.88 9.09 -9.47
N ALA A 799 12.74 9.51 -10.40
CA ALA A 799 13.09 10.93 -10.56
C ALA A 799 11.84 11.82 -10.76
N HIS A 800 10.74 11.27 -11.32
CA HIS A 800 9.48 12.00 -11.47
C HIS A 800 8.75 12.26 -10.17
N ASP A 801 8.95 11.45 -9.12
CA ASP A 801 8.27 11.58 -7.83
C ASP A 801 8.56 12.97 -7.21
N VAL A 802 9.81 13.42 -7.25
CA VAL A 802 10.23 14.73 -6.72
C VAL A 802 10.32 15.85 -7.77
N ALA A 803 9.96 15.58 -9.03
CA ALA A 803 10.14 16.53 -10.12
C ALA A 803 9.06 17.63 -10.12
N THR A 804 9.49 18.89 -10.00
CA THR A 804 8.61 20.08 -10.15
C THR A 804 8.70 20.71 -11.54
N THR A 805 9.55 20.19 -12.42
CA THR A 805 9.74 20.62 -13.82
C THR A 805 10.10 19.42 -14.70
N PRO A 806 9.83 19.47 -16.02
CA PRO A 806 10.26 18.44 -16.98
C PRO A 806 11.72 18.02 -16.83
N THR A 807 11.94 16.70 -16.87
CA THR A 807 13.23 16.01 -16.80
C THR A 807 13.78 15.68 -18.19
N THR A 808 14.99 15.12 -18.29
CA THR A 808 15.55 14.58 -19.53
C THR A 808 16.60 13.52 -19.24
N GLY A 809 16.60 12.43 -20.01
CA GLY A 809 17.49 11.29 -19.78
C GLY A 809 16.96 10.32 -18.72
N ASP A 810 15.63 10.24 -18.61
CA ASP A 810 14.94 9.41 -17.63
C ASP A 810 15.24 7.91 -17.83
N MET A 811 15.21 7.14 -16.75
CA MET A 811 15.02 5.70 -16.82
C MET A 811 13.67 5.38 -17.50
N GLY A 812 13.56 4.25 -18.18
CA GLY A 812 12.34 3.88 -18.90
C GLY A 812 12.12 4.59 -20.23
N ALA A 813 13.07 5.38 -20.73
CA ALA A 813 13.01 6.11 -22.01
C ALA A 813 13.22 5.22 -23.25
N ALA A 814 12.58 4.05 -23.26
CA ALA A 814 12.74 3.02 -24.29
C ALA A 814 11.41 2.29 -24.57
N ILE A 815 11.36 1.54 -25.66
CA ILE A 815 10.33 0.52 -25.94
C ILE A 815 11.04 -0.80 -26.22
N TYR A 816 10.58 -1.88 -25.59
CA TYR A 816 11.16 -3.22 -25.71
C TYR A 816 10.21 -4.19 -26.40
N MET A 817 10.76 -5.12 -27.17
CA MET A 817 10.05 -6.26 -27.75
C MET A 817 10.85 -7.55 -27.50
N VAL A 818 10.20 -8.53 -26.88
CA VAL A 818 10.79 -9.81 -26.46
C VAL A 818 10.02 -11.00 -27.02
N ASP A 819 10.71 -12.11 -27.24
CA ASP A 819 10.10 -13.40 -27.59
C ASP A 819 9.29 -13.95 -26.41
N ALA A 820 7.98 -14.14 -26.58
CA ALA A 820 7.06 -14.40 -25.46
C ALA A 820 7.33 -15.75 -24.74
N LEU A 821 7.99 -16.70 -25.41
CA LEU A 821 8.31 -18.01 -24.87
C LEU A 821 9.66 -18.06 -24.13
N THR A 822 10.54 -17.07 -24.37
CA THR A 822 11.93 -17.11 -23.89
C THR A 822 12.44 -15.85 -23.18
N GLY A 823 11.70 -14.73 -23.24
CA GLY A 823 12.10 -13.46 -22.64
C GLY A 823 13.26 -12.76 -23.38
N GLN A 824 13.77 -13.37 -24.46
CA GLN A 824 14.89 -12.81 -25.21
C GLN A 824 14.47 -11.53 -25.93
N LYS A 825 15.21 -10.42 -25.70
CA LYS A 825 15.07 -9.19 -26.50
C LYS A 825 15.31 -9.49 -27.99
N LEU A 826 14.27 -9.29 -28.79
CA LEU A 826 14.33 -9.35 -30.25
C LEU A 826 14.64 -7.98 -30.84
N TRP A 827 14.07 -6.92 -30.25
CA TRP A 827 14.16 -5.55 -30.74
C TRP A 827 13.95 -4.54 -29.60
N SER A 828 14.43 -3.31 -29.80
CA SER A 828 14.08 -2.16 -28.96
C SER A 828 14.22 -0.84 -29.72
N ALA A 829 13.46 0.17 -29.29
CA ALA A 829 13.65 1.58 -29.63
C ALA A 829 14.09 2.39 -28.40
N GLY A 830 14.81 3.47 -28.63
CA GLY A 830 15.38 4.35 -27.60
C GLY A 830 16.49 5.21 -28.19
N ASN A 831 17.20 5.95 -27.34
CA ASN A 831 18.16 6.98 -27.76
C ASN A 831 19.62 6.54 -27.59
N ASN A 832 20.28 6.23 -28.70
CA ASN A 832 21.66 5.72 -28.69
C ASN A 832 22.73 6.79 -28.38
N ASP A 833 22.39 8.08 -28.34
CA ASP A 833 23.30 9.14 -27.89
C ASP A 833 23.34 9.28 -26.35
N THR A 834 22.37 8.70 -25.63
CA THR A 834 22.25 8.82 -24.16
C THR A 834 22.19 7.51 -23.39
N SER A 835 21.75 6.40 -23.99
CA SER A 835 21.68 5.08 -23.34
C SER A 835 23.06 4.42 -23.16
N GLU A 836 23.15 3.51 -22.18
CA GLU A 836 24.25 2.55 -22.03
C GLU A 836 24.03 1.22 -22.77
N ASP A 837 22.84 1.00 -23.34
CA ASP A 837 22.49 -0.06 -24.27
C ASP A 837 22.54 0.46 -25.73
N ILE A 838 22.33 -0.45 -26.70
CA ILE A 838 22.15 -0.08 -28.11
C ILE A 838 20.77 -0.57 -28.57
N HIS A 839 19.92 0.37 -28.97
CA HIS A 839 18.59 0.14 -29.53
C HIS A 839 18.68 -0.10 -31.05
N ASN A 840 17.72 -0.86 -31.58
CA ASN A 840 17.67 -1.23 -32.99
C ASN A 840 17.03 -0.13 -33.86
N LEU A 841 16.09 0.63 -33.28
CA LEU A 841 15.53 1.84 -33.86
C LEU A 841 15.94 3.03 -32.99
N ASP A 842 16.81 3.87 -33.55
CA ASP A 842 17.31 5.08 -32.90
C ASP A 842 16.25 6.19 -32.94
N LEU A 843 15.75 6.62 -31.78
CA LEU A 843 14.77 7.70 -31.63
C LEU A 843 15.20 8.65 -30.51
N PRO A 844 14.89 9.95 -30.59
CA PRO A 844 15.18 10.92 -29.54
C PRO A 844 14.19 10.81 -28.36
N MET A 845 14.07 9.60 -27.81
CA MET A 845 13.39 9.33 -26.55
C MET A 845 14.28 9.78 -25.39
N SER A 846 13.72 10.51 -24.44
CA SER A 846 14.45 11.08 -23.29
C SER A 846 13.65 11.04 -21.99
N ASN A 847 12.46 10.45 -22.05
CA ASN A 847 11.39 10.60 -21.07
C ASN A 847 10.83 9.20 -20.78
N SER A 848 10.53 8.89 -19.52
CA SER A 848 10.05 7.55 -19.13
C SER A 848 8.75 7.16 -19.85
N ILE A 849 8.55 5.88 -20.16
CA ILE A 849 7.36 5.35 -20.85
C ILE A 849 6.65 4.35 -19.91
N PRO A 850 5.89 4.83 -18.92
CA PRO A 850 5.23 3.99 -17.91
C PRO A 850 3.90 3.41 -18.37
N GLY A 851 3.24 4.02 -19.37
CA GLY A 851 1.93 3.59 -19.85
C GLY A 851 1.98 2.33 -20.72
N ASP A 852 0.83 1.66 -20.83
CA ASP A 852 0.62 0.55 -21.76
C ASP A 852 0.87 0.99 -23.23
N LEU A 853 1.30 0.05 -24.07
CA LEU A 853 1.43 0.26 -25.51
C LEU A 853 0.24 -0.36 -26.24
N THR A 854 -0.22 0.26 -27.33
CA THR A 854 -1.30 -0.28 -28.16
C THR A 854 -0.75 -0.76 -29.49
N MET A 855 -0.99 -2.04 -29.81
CA MET A 855 -0.63 -2.68 -31.07
C MET A 855 -1.86 -2.79 -31.98
N ALA A 856 -1.66 -2.84 -33.30
CA ALA A 856 -2.74 -3.00 -34.28
C ALA A 856 -2.30 -3.71 -35.57
N ASP A 857 -2.95 -4.83 -35.89
CA ASP A 857 -3.11 -5.35 -37.26
C ASP A 857 -4.14 -4.49 -38.01
N MET A 858 -3.75 -3.94 -39.17
CA MET A 858 -4.62 -3.13 -40.02
C MET A 858 -4.97 -3.76 -41.36
N ASN A 859 -4.43 -4.95 -41.64
CA ASN A 859 -4.58 -5.64 -42.92
C ASN A 859 -5.44 -6.91 -42.80
N GLY A 860 -5.49 -7.53 -41.61
CA GLY A 860 -6.30 -8.68 -41.25
C GLY A 860 -5.60 -10.04 -41.45
N ASP A 861 -4.27 -10.09 -41.49
CA ASP A 861 -3.48 -11.32 -41.62
C ASP A 861 -3.07 -11.94 -40.26
N GLY A 862 -3.34 -11.27 -39.15
CA GLY A 862 -2.96 -11.72 -37.81
C GLY A 862 -1.51 -11.40 -37.43
N ILE A 863 -0.88 -10.47 -38.14
CA ILE A 863 0.42 -9.86 -37.83
C ILE A 863 0.20 -8.38 -37.49
N ASP A 864 0.78 -7.92 -36.39
CA ASP A 864 0.66 -6.51 -35.98
C ASP A 864 1.48 -5.60 -36.91
N ASP A 865 0.85 -4.53 -37.42
CA ASP A 865 1.43 -3.57 -38.36
C ASP A 865 2.01 -2.34 -37.64
N ILE A 866 1.40 -1.88 -36.53
CA ILE A 866 1.70 -0.59 -35.89
C ILE A 866 1.70 -0.71 -34.35
N ILE A 867 2.62 0.02 -33.70
CA ILE A 867 2.67 0.22 -32.25
C ILE A 867 2.53 1.72 -31.92
N PHE A 868 1.70 2.05 -30.95
CA PHE A 868 1.54 3.39 -30.38
C PHE A 868 1.88 3.42 -28.88
N GLY A 869 2.46 4.53 -28.42
CA GLY A 869 2.75 4.78 -27.01
C GLY A 869 2.84 6.27 -26.69
N VAL A 870 2.86 6.62 -25.40
CA VAL A 870 3.05 8.00 -24.93
C VAL A 870 4.09 8.02 -23.81
N ASP A 871 5.01 8.99 -23.83
CA ASP A 871 5.95 9.19 -22.72
C ASP A 871 5.35 10.07 -21.62
N ILE A 872 5.94 10.02 -20.42
CA ILE A 872 5.47 10.71 -19.21
C ILE A 872 5.25 12.21 -19.39
N GLN A 873 5.88 12.87 -20.38
CA GLN A 873 5.73 14.31 -20.65
C GLN A 873 4.82 14.62 -21.86
N GLY A 874 4.21 13.60 -22.46
CA GLY A 874 3.23 13.76 -23.53
C GLY A 874 3.80 13.75 -24.94
N SER A 875 5.00 13.20 -25.19
CA SER A 875 5.33 12.83 -26.56
C SER A 875 4.57 11.57 -26.96
N VAL A 876 3.79 11.63 -28.03
CA VAL A 876 3.13 10.45 -28.60
C VAL A 876 4.03 9.87 -29.68
N TRP A 877 4.35 8.59 -29.54
CA TRP A 877 5.25 7.84 -30.40
C TRP A 877 4.46 6.85 -31.27
N ARG A 878 4.84 6.76 -32.54
CA ARG A 878 4.33 5.77 -33.51
C ARG A 878 5.50 4.98 -34.07
N ILE A 879 5.33 3.67 -34.18
CA ILE A 879 6.28 2.74 -34.79
C ILE A 879 5.51 1.88 -35.79
N ASP A 880 5.90 1.92 -37.06
CA ASP A 880 5.41 1.03 -38.11
C ASP A 880 6.36 -0.16 -38.27
N LEU A 881 5.79 -1.35 -38.22
CA LEU A 881 6.48 -2.62 -38.39
C LEU A 881 6.61 -2.98 -39.88
N ASN A 882 7.64 -3.77 -40.19
CA ASN A 882 7.95 -4.23 -41.54
C ASN A 882 7.74 -5.75 -41.61
N ASN A 883 6.59 -6.16 -42.13
CA ASN A 883 6.18 -7.56 -42.20
C ASN A 883 7.05 -8.40 -43.17
N ALA A 884 7.97 -7.76 -43.91
CA ALA A 884 9.04 -8.36 -44.72
C ALA A 884 10.44 -8.15 -44.09
N THR A 885 10.54 -8.08 -42.76
CA THR A 885 11.81 -7.89 -42.04
C THR A 885 12.78 -9.05 -42.22
N THR A 886 14.07 -8.73 -42.36
CA THR A 886 15.15 -9.73 -42.49
C THR A 886 16.10 -9.74 -41.27
N SER A 887 15.96 -8.77 -40.35
CA SER A 887 16.76 -8.63 -39.12
C SER A 887 16.14 -7.61 -38.15
N ALA A 888 16.59 -7.59 -36.90
CA ALA A 888 16.15 -6.59 -35.92
C ALA A 888 16.28 -5.14 -36.43
N ASN A 889 17.37 -4.81 -37.14
CA ASN A 889 17.67 -3.45 -37.59
C ASN A 889 16.85 -3.00 -38.81
N ASN A 890 15.97 -3.87 -39.34
CA ASN A 890 14.95 -3.50 -40.33
C ASN A 890 13.56 -4.08 -39.97
N LEU A 891 13.32 -4.38 -38.69
CA LEU A 891 12.00 -4.73 -38.18
C LEU A 891 11.02 -3.55 -38.27
N ALA A 892 11.49 -2.34 -37.99
CA ALA A 892 10.62 -1.21 -37.67
C ALA A 892 11.24 0.13 -38.07
N GLN A 893 10.36 1.11 -38.22
CA GLN A 893 10.66 2.53 -38.39
C GLN A 893 9.62 3.33 -37.59
N GLY A 894 9.93 4.54 -37.15
CA GLY A 894 9.02 5.26 -36.26
C GLY A 894 9.43 6.71 -36.03
N GLY A 895 8.64 7.41 -35.23
CA GLY A 895 8.88 8.80 -34.85
C GLY A 895 7.84 9.36 -33.89
N LYS A 896 8.04 10.63 -33.53
CA LYS A 896 7.10 11.39 -32.69
C LYS A 896 5.99 11.96 -33.56
N ILE A 897 4.73 11.65 -33.24
CA ILE A 897 3.54 12.15 -33.95
C ILE A 897 2.79 13.24 -33.18
N ALA A 898 3.03 13.41 -31.88
CA ALA A 898 2.59 14.59 -31.13
C ALA A 898 3.56 14.92 -30.00
N ASN A 899 3.56 16.19 -29.58
CA ASN A 899 4.30 16.71 -28.43
C ASN A 899 3.38 17.59 -27.58
N LEU A 900 2.78 17.01 -26.53
CA LEU A 900 1.75 17.67 -25.71
C LEU A 900 2.29 18.46 -24.52
N ALA A 901 3.62 18.47 -24.31
CA ALA A 901 4.27 19.26 -23.28
C ALA A 901 4.03 20.77 -23.45
N GLU A 902 3.65 21.46 -22.37
CA GLU A 902 3.31 22.89 -22.37
C GLU A 902 4.19 23.69 -21.37
N ALA A 903 4.52 24.94 -21.73
CA ALA A 903 5.52 25.74 -21.02
C ALA A 903 4.98 26.38 -19.73
N GLY A 904 4.96 25.59 -18.65
CA GLY A 904 4.49 25.98 -17.32
C GLY A 904 3.62 24.89 -16.69
N GLU A 905 2.94 24.10 -17.52
CA GLU A 905 2.05 23.03 -17.14
C GLU A 905 2.75 21.67 -17.25
N PHE A 906 3.32 21.17 -16.16
CA PHE A 906 4.00 19.87 -16.13
C PHE A 906 2.99 18.71 -15.98
N ARG A 907 2.09 18.60 -16.95
CA ARG A 907 1.16 17.46 -17.11
C ARG A 907 1.96 16.16 -17.27
N ARG A 908 1.44 15.09 -16.67
CA ARG A 908 2.04 13.76 -16.71
C ARG A 908 1.11 12.71 -17.31
N PHE A 909 1.68 11.78 -18.05
CA PHE A 909 0.95 10.73 -18.77
C PHE A 909 1.39 9.34 -18.29
N TYR A 910 0.58 8.74 -17.41
CA TYR A 910 0.80 7.37 -16.89
C TYR A 910 0.01 6.29 -17.65
N ILE A 911 -0.84 6.68 -18.60
CA ILE A 911 -1.79 5.82 -19.28
C ILE A 911 -1.53 5.82 -20.80
N GLY A 912 -1.54 4.63 -21.39
CA GLY A 912 -1.34 4.43 -22.82
C GLY A 912 -2.47 4.96 -23.71
N PRO A 913 -2.18 5.30 -24.99
CA PRO A 913 -3.21 5.73 -25.93
C PRO A 913 -4.15 4.59 -26.30
N THR A 914 -5.44 4.71 -25.97
CA THR A 914 -6.48 3.80 -26.45
C THR A 914 -6.80 4.14 -27.91
N VAL A 915 -6.44 3.25 -28.82
CA VAL A 915 -6.59 3.44 -30.28
C VAL A 915 -7.94 2.91 -30.76
N SER A 916 -8.63 3.64 -31.63
CA SER A 916 -9.90 3.23 -32.25
C SER A 916 -10.00 3.68 -33.70
N LEU A 917 -10.65 2.90 -34.57
CA LEU A 917 -10.72 3.20 -36.02
C LEU A 917 -12.02 3.91 -36.42
N SER A 918 -11.92 5.11 -36.98
CA SER A 918 -13.09 5.92 -37.38
C SER A 918 -13.47 5.78 -38.86
N GLN A 919 -14.21 4.72 -39.21
CA GLN A 919 -14.60 4.43 -40.61
C GLN A 919 -16.02 4.91 -40.99
N LYS A 920 -16.24 6.23 -41.07
CA LYS A 920 -17.55 6.79 -41.49
C LYS A 920 -17.72 6.76 -43.01
N LYS A 921 -18.80 6.13 -43.50
CA LYS A 921 -19.09 5.96 -44.95
C LYS A 921 -19.06 7.29 -45.72
N GLY A 922 -18.11 7.41 -46.64
CA GLY A 922 -17.89 8.62 -47.47
C GLY A 922 -16.71 9.50 -47.01
N ARG A 923 -16.10 9.17 -45.86
CA ARG A 923 -14.83 9.73 -45.36
C ARG A 923 -13.74 8.66 -45.47
N ALA A 924 -12.47 9.06 -45.51
CA ALA A 924 -11.36 8.13 -45.31
C ALA A 924 -11.36 7.61 -43.86
N PRO A 925 -10.88 6.38 -43.59
CA PRO A 925 -10.61 5.94 -42.23
C PRO A 925 -9.42 6.72 -41.64
N PHE A 926 -9.42 6.87 -40.32
CA PHE A 926 -8.29 7.36 -39.53
C PHE A 926 -8.37 6.76 -38.12
N PHE A 927 -7.23 6.68 -37.43
CA PHE A 927 -7.15 6.33 -36.02
C PHE A 927 -7.54 7.51 -35.14
N VAL A 928 -8.23 7.20 -34.06
CA VAL A 928 -8.53 8.09 -32.94
C VAL A 928 -7.77 7.57 -31.74
N LEU A 929 -6.82 8.35 -31.24
CA LEU A 929 -5.99 8.02 -30.07
C LEU A 929 -6.55 8.78 -28.87
N THR A 930 -7.09 8.05 -27.89
CA THR A 930 -7.74 8.63 -26.69
C THR A 930 -6.99 8.28 -25.42
N PHE A 931 -6.72 9.29 -24.60
CA PHE A 931 -6.02 9.16 -23.31
C PHE A 931 -6.18 10.45 -22.49
N GLY A 932 -5.76 10.41 -21.22
CA GLY A 932 -5.77 11.56 -20.32
C GLY A 932 -4.41 11.81 -19.66
N SER A 933 -4.23 13.01 -19.12
CA SER A 933 -3.15 13.31 -18.18
C SER A 933 -3.63 13.22 -16.73
N GLY A 934 -2.69 12.98 -15.83
CA GLY A 934 -2.93 12.92 -14.40
C GLY A 934 -1.67 12.49 -13.67
N TYR A 935 -1.26 13.25 -12.65
CA TYR A 935 -0.09 12.91 -11.84
C TYR A 935 -0.37 11.71 -10.91
N MET A 936 -0.25 10.48 -11.43
CA MET A 936 -0.61 9.26 -10.69
C MET A 936 0.21 9.05 -9.40
N ALA A 937 1.46 9.51 -9.34
CA ALA A 937 2.28 9.41 -8.13
C ALA A 937 2.00 10.50 -7.07
N HIS A 938 1.30 11.58 -7.42
CA HIS A 938 0.76 12.56 -6.45
C HIS A 938 -0.70 12.90 -6.87
N PRO A 939 -1.65 11.96 -6.69
CA PRO A 939 -3.04 12.14 -7.10
C PRO A 939 -3.74 13.37 -6.47
N LYS A 940 -3.31 13.82 -5.28
CA LYS A 940 -3.81 15.03 -4.61
C LYS A 940 -3.26 16.34 -5.18
N ASN A 941 -2.28 16.30 -6.08
CA ASN A 941 -1.65 17.52 -6.59
C ASN A 941 -2.62 18.43 -7.38
N THR A 942 -3.00 19.55 -6.79
CA THR A 942 -3.90 20.57 -7.37
C THR A 942 -3.20 21.63 -8.22
N ALA A 943 -1.89 21.49 -8.49
CA ALA A 943 -1.08 22.54 -9.11
C ALA A 943 -1.09 22.57 -10.65
N ILE A 944 -1.66 21.55 -11.30
CA ILE A 944 -1.72 21.38 -12.76
C ILE A 944 -3.17 21.12 -13.18
N ASP A 945 -3.63 21.82 -14.22
CA ASP A 945 -4.93 21.58 -14.86
C ASP A 945 -4.79 20.45 -15.90
N ASP A 946 -5.12 19.21 -15.52
CA ASP A 946 -5.01 18.01 -16.36
C ASP A 946 -6.04 17.97 -17.52
N ARG A 947 -5.82 17.12 -18.54
CA ARG A 947 -6.58 17.11 -19.81
C ARG A 947 -6.99 15.72 -20.29
N LEU A 948 -8.11 15.65 -21.00
CA LEU A 948 -8.42 14.57 -21.96
C LEU A 948 -7.99 14.96 -23.37
N TYR A 949 -7.45 14.00 -24.12
CA TYR A 949 -6.98 14.15 -25.49
C TYR A 949 -7.64 13.14 -26.44
N SER A 950 -7.91 13.59 -27.66
CA SER A 950 -8.34 12.76 -28.78
C SER A 950 -7.63 13.19 -30.06
N LEU A 951 -6.58 12.47 -30.46
CA LEU A 951 -5.75 12.79 -31.62
C LEU A 951 -6.15 11.97 -32.87
N PHE A 952 -6.04 12.55 -34.07
CA PHE A 952 -6.43 11.91 -35.33
C PHE A 952 -5.21 11.62 -36.23
N GLU A 953 -4.99 10.35 -36.57
CA GLU A 953 -3.91 9.89 -37.46
C GLU A 953 -4.51 9.19 -38.70
N TYR A 954 -4.25 9.74 -39.88
CA TYR A 954 -4.85 9.33 -41.16
C TYR A 954 -4.08 8.22 -41.88
N SER A 955 -2.85 7.95 -41.47
CA SER A 955 -1.93 6.99 -42.10
C SER A 955 -2.22 5.58 -41.56
N VAL A 956 -3.39 5.05 -41.92
CA VAL A 956 -3.92 3.79 -41.35
C VAL A 956 -3.23 2.55 -41.90
N TYR A 957 -3.00 2.50 -43.21
CA TYR A 957 -2.50 1.31 -43.91
C TYR A 957 -0.98 1.41 -44.14
N GLY A 958 -0.24 1.57 -43.04
CA GLY A 958 1.21 1.78 -43.01
C GLY A 958 1.63 3.26 -42.85
N PRO A 959 2.93 3.55 -43.03
CA PRO A 959 3.59 4.72 -42.44
C PRO A 959 3.18 6.05 -43.07
N PRO A 960 3.21 7.16 -42.29
CA PRO A 960 2.97 8.51 -42.78
C PRO A 960 4.02 8.93 -43.82
N LYS A 961 3.57 9.67 -44.84
CA LYS A 961 4.40 10.08 -45.99
C LYS A 961 4.12 11.51 -46.41
N ASP A 962 5.14 12.16 -46.97
CA ASP A 962 5.06 13.52 -47.51
C ASP A 962 4.55 13.58 -48.96
N GLU A 963 4.60 14.77 -49.58
CA GLU A 963 4.16 14.99 -50.97
C GLU A 963 5.05 14.31 -52.03
N ASP A 964 6.33 14.06 -51.73
CA ASP A 964 7.26 13.36 -52.62
C ASP A 964 7.19 11.82 -52.44
N GLY A 965 6.67 11.36 -51.29
CA GLY A 965 6.35 9.97 -50.96
C GLY A 965 7.34 9.30 -49.99
N ASP A 966 8.26 10.08 -49.42
CA ASP A 966 9.21 9.62 -48.40
C ASP A 966 8.50 9.49 -47.04
N VAL A 967 8.99 8.60 -46.17
CA VAL A 967 8.38 8.34 -44.84
C VAL A 967 8.78 9.44 -43.86
N VAL A 968 7.79 10.15 -43.31
CA VAL A 968 7.99 11.30 -42.42
C VAL A 968 6.93 11.30 -41.33
N TYR A 969 7.37 11.16 -40.07
CA TYR A 969 6.54 11.34 -38.88
C TYR A 969 6.57 12.83 -38.50
N ASN A 970 5.47 13.53 -38.76
CA ASN A 970 5.30 14.92 -38.37
C ASN A 970 4.67 14.97 -36.97
N SER A 971 5.29 15.69 -36.03
CA SER A 971 4.72 15.93 -34.71
C SER A 971 3.79 17.13 -34.74
N ILE A 972 2.55 16.96 -34.30
CA ILE A 972 1.66 18.06 -33.90
C ILE A 972 1.97 18.52 -32.47
N ASP A 973 1.38 19.64 -32.03
CA ASP A 973 1.38 20.09 -30.64
C ASP A 973 -0.03 20.52 -30.16
N ASN A 974 -0.15 21.23 -29.04
CA ASN A 974 -1.46 21.65 -28.50
C ASN A 974 -2.14 22.76 -29.34
N ASP A 975 -1.41 23.59 -30.10
CA ASP A 975 -1.98 24.65 -30.95
C ASP A 975 -2.64 24.06 -32.23
N ASP A 976 -2.31 22.82 -32.59
CA ASP A 976 -2.88 22.05 -33.71
C ASP A 976 -4.25 21.41 -33.41
N LEU A 977 -4.72 21.49 -32.16
CA LEU A 977 -5.91 20.81 -31.65
C LEU A 977 -7.07 21.77 -31.36
N LEU A 978 -8.31 21.28 -31.46
CA LEU A 978 -9.50 22.05 -31.05
C LEU A 978 -9.70 22.02 -29.53
N ASP A 979 -9.83 23.19 -28.92
CA ASP A 979 -10.34 23.37 -27.54
C ASP A 979 -11.83 23.00 -27.45
N MET A 980 -12.13 21.96 -26.67
CA MET A 980 -13.48 21.51 -26.32
C MET A 980 -13.75 21.55 -24.80
N THR A 981 -13.03 22.39 -24.07
CA THR A 981 -13.24 22.64 -22.63
C THR A 981 -14.64 23.18 -22.36
N SER A 982 -15.10 24.14 -23.17
CA SER A 982 -16.46 24.68 -23.08
C SER A 982 -17.53 23.67 -23.56
N PRO A 983 -18.62 23.44 -22.80
CA PRO A 983 -19.74 22.61 -23.27
C PRO A 983 -20.43 23.20 -24.51
N ASP A 984 -20.34 24.52 -24.70
CA ASP A 984 -20.91 25.25 -25.83
C ASP A 984 -20.02 25.23 -27.10
N SER A 985 -18.80 24.68 -27.06
CA SER A 985 -17.91 24.57 -28.24
C SER A 985 -18.59 23.85 -29.39
N ASP A 986 -18.35 24.28 -30.64
CA ASP A 986 -18.82 23.54 -31.81
C ASP A 986 -18.24 22.10 -31.81
N PRO A 987 -18.99 21.06 -32.24
CA PRO A 987 -18.47 19.70 -32.29
C PRO A 987 -17.22 19.58 -33.16
N ALA A 988 -16.29 18.70 -32.80
CA ALA A 988 -15.13 18.40 -33.63
C ALA A 988 -15.54 17.74 -34.96
N ASP A 989 -15.09 18.32 -36.07
CA ASP A 989 -15.18 17.79 -37.41
C ASP A 989 -13.77 17.69 -38.02
N PRO A 990 -13.26 16.46 -38.22
CA PRO A 990 -11.99 16.17 -38.89
C PRO A 990 -11.85 16.76 -40.30
N GLN A 991 -12.95 17.21 -40.93
CA GLN A 991 -12.92 17.82 -42.26
C GLN A 991 -12.89 19.36 -42.25
N THR A 992 -13.06 20.03 -41.09
CA THR A 992 -13.16 21.49 -41.04
C THR A 992 -12.47 22.18 -39.85
N ASN A 993 -12.89 21.92 -38.60
CA ASN A 993 -12.43 22.68 -37.43
C ASN A 993 -11.46 21.91 -36.50
N ALA A 994 -11.41 20.58 -36.60
CA ALA A 994 -10.59 19.72 -35.74
C ALA A 994 -9.82 18.68 -36.58
N PRO A 995 -8.97 19.10 -37.55
CA PRO A 995 -8.34 18.16 -38.49
C PRO A 995 -7.41 17.16 -37.80
N ASN A 996 -6.69 17.57 -36.76
CA ASN A 996 -5.69 16.75 -36.06
C ASN A 996 -6.21 16.14 -34.74
N GLY A 997 -7.41 16.53 -34.30
CA GLY A 997 -7.97 16.13 -33.01
C GLY A 997 -8.52 17.28 -32.17
N PHE A 998 -8.80 16.98 -30.90
CA PHE A 998 -9.26 17.93 -29.89
C PHE A 998 -8.71 17.57 -28.50
N TYR A 999 -8.79 18.53 -27.57
CA TYR A 999 -8.60 18.29 -26.14
C TYR A 999 -9.74 18.91 -25.32
N LYS A 1000 -9.86 18.48 -24.06
CA LYS A 1000 -10.77 19.05 -23.06
C LYS A 1000 -10.02 19.12 -21.73
N ASP A 1001 -9.91 20.30 -21.14
CA ASP A 1001 -9.40 20.47 -19.77
C ASP A 1001 -10.35 19.81 -18.76
N ALA A 1002 -9.79 19.40 -17.62
CA ALA A 1002 -10.56 19.04 -16.44
C ALA A 1002 -11.47 20.21 -15.99
N ILE A 1003 -12.55 19.92 -15.25
CA ILE A 1003 -13.56 20.93 -14.92
C ILE A 1003 -13.25 21.61 -13.59
N ASP A 1004 -12.75 20.86 -12.60
CA ASP A 1004 -12.35 21.38 -11.29
C ASP A 1004 -10.84 21.30 -11.07
N THR A 1005 -10.33 22.20 -10.21
CA THR A 1005 -8.89 22.35 -9.97
C THR A 1005 -8.26 21.04 -9.49
N GLY A 1006 -7.26 20.57 -10.23
CA GLY A 1006 -6.55 19.34 -9.92
C GLY A 1006 -7.26 18.03 -10.27
N GLU A 1007 -8.46 18.04 -10.89
CA GLU A 1007 -9.14 16.82 -11.36
C GLU A 1007 -8.31 16.06 -12.42
N LYS A 1008 -8.19 14.73 -12.32
CA LYS A 1008 -7.18 13.92 -13.06
C LYS A 1008 -7.75 12.73 -13.81
N PHE A 1009 -7.24 12.45 -15.01
CA PHE A 1009 -7.69 11.34 -15.86
C PHE A 1009 -6.69 10.17 -15.84
N MET A 1010 -6.73 9.38 -14.76
CA MET A 1010 -5.70 8.38 -14.43
C MET A 1010 -6.03 6.94 -14.84
N ARG A 1011 -7.00 6.72 -15.74
CA ARG A 1011 -7.43 5.38 -16.21
C ARG A 1011 -7.56 5.32 -17.74
N PRO A 1012 -7.40 4.14 -18.38
CA PRO A 1012 -7.69 3.96 -19.80
C PRO A 1012 -9.16 4.26 -20.15
N ALA A 1013 -9.42 4.61 -21.40
CA ALA A 1013 -10.76 4.93 -21.88
C ALA A 1013 -11.48 3.68 -22.40
N LEU A 1014 -12.67 3.36 -21.88
CA LEU A 1014 -13.51 2.32 -22.46
C LEU A 1014 -14.21 2.88 -23.71
N THR A 1015 -13.75 2.49 -24.91
CA THR A 1015 -14.35 2.95 -26.18
C THR A 1015 -15.22 1.86 -26.82
N ILE A 1016 -16.51 2.15 -26.99
CA ILE A 1016 -17.52 1.24 -27.56
C ILE A 1016 -18.56 2.02 -28.38
N ASP A 1017 -18.94 1.48 -29.55
CA ASP A 1017 -19.87 2.10 -30.54
C ASP A 1017 -19.60 3.59 -30.87
N GLY A 1018 -18.33 4.00 -30.82
CA GLY A 1018 -17.89 5.38 -31.05
C GLY A 1018 -18.09 6.34 -29.87
N THR A 1019 -18.42 5.84 -28.69
CA THR A 1019 -18.38 6.56 -27.42
C THR A 1019 -17.15 6.12 -26.63
N SER A 1020 -16.33 7.08 -26.19
CA SER A 1020 -15.25 6.85 -25.23
C SER A 1020 -15.71 7.27 -23.84
N ILE A 1021 -15.55 6.37 -22.87
CA ILE A 1021 -15.96 6.55 -21.49
C ILE A 1021 -14.71 6.59 -20.60
N TYR A 1022 -14.62 7.61 -19.75
CA TYR A 1022 -13.46 7.93 -18.92
C TYR A 1022 -13.90 8.06 -17.46
N THR A 1023 -13.02 7.72 -16.53
CA THR A 1023 -13.14 8.12 -15.12
C THR A 1023 -12.09 9.17 -14.77
N SER A 1024 -12.47 10.14 -13.92
CA SER A 1024 -11.55 11.11 -13.32
C SER A 1024 -11.57 11.04 -11.80
N TYR A 1025 -10.47 11.45 -11.18
CA TYR A 1025 -10.33 11.64 -9.74
C TYR A 1025 -10.35 13.13 -9.39
N LEU A 1026 -10.96 13.50 -8.26
CA LEU A 1026 -11.05 14.85 -7.75
C LEU A 1026 -10.42 14.92 -6.34
N PRO A 1027 -9.30 15.64 -6.15
CA PRO A 1027 -8.64 15.77 -4.84
C PRO A 1027 -9.58 16.29 -3.74
N GLU A 1028 -10.40 17.29 -4.06
CA GLU A 1028 -11.34 17.98 -3.16
C GLU A 1028 -12.68 17.23 -2.97
N GLY A 1029 -12.88 16.09 -3.64
CA GLY A 1029 -14.18 15.40 -3.67
C GLY A 1029 -15.21 16.01 -4.61
N THR A 1030 -16.45 15.50 -4.54
CA THR A 1030 -17.58 15.93 -5.40
C THR A 1030 -18.63 16.77 -4.64
N GLY A 1031 -18.52 16.89 -3.32
CA GLY A 1031 -19.55 17.49 -2.45
C GLY A 1031 -20.82 16.63 -2.25
N GLU A 1032 -20.91 15.46 -2.88
CA GLU A 1032 -22.04 14.52 -2.77
C GLU A 1032 -21.66 13.21 -2.05
N VAL A 1033 -20.38 12.99 -1.77
CA VAL A 1033 -19.88 11.93 -0.86
C VAL A 1033 -20.36 12.23 0.56
N ASP A 1034 -20.74 11.19 1.31
CA ASP A 1034 -20.99 11.30 2.75
C ASP A 1034 -19.71 11.73 3.49
N THR A 1035 -19.63 13.02 3.82
CA THR A 1035 -18.44 13.62 4.44
C THR A 1035 -18.22 13.17 5.88
N THR A 1036 -19.20 12.52 6.51
CA THR A 1036 -19.32 12.46 7.97
C THR A 1036 -18.09 11.87 8.65
N CYS A 1037 -17.54 10.76 8.13
CA CYS A 1037 -16.29 10.15 8.62
C CYS A 1037 -15.12 10.27 7.63
N GLY A 1038 -14.83 11.49 7.18
CA GLY A 1038 -13.57 11.79 6.50
C GLY A 1038 -13.43 11.21 5.08
N ALA A 1039 -14.47 10.59 4.54
CA ALA A 1039 -14.49 10.10 3.15
C ALA A 1039 -14.28 11.23 2.11
N GLY A 1040 -14.50 12.50 2.48
CA GLY A 1040 -14.10 13.66 1.69
C GLY A 1040 -12.58 13.76 1.49
N TYR A 1041 -11.77 13.43 2.51
CA TYR A 1041 -10.30 13.46 2.41
C TYR A 1041 -9.74 12.40 1.45
N LEU A 1042 -10.49 11.34 1.14
CA LEU A 1042 -10.12 10.38 0.09
C LEU A 1042 -10.24 10.98 -1.32
N GLY A 1043 -10.92 12.13 -1.47
CA GLY A 1043 -11.36 12.68 -2.76
C GLY A 1043 -12.53 11.89 -3.36
N GLY A 1044 -12.91 12.22 -4.59
CA GLY A 1044 -14.08 11.65 -5.26
C GLY A 1044 -13.84 11.33 -6.72
N GLY A 1045 -14.83 10.74 -7.38
CA GLY A 1045 -14.74 10.35 -8.78
C GLY A 1045 -15.82 10.96 -9.67
N ARG A 1046 -15.54 11.08 -10.97
CA ARG A 1046 -16.53 11.33 -12.02
C ARG A 1046 -16.40 10.35 -13.16
N LEU A 1047 -17.48 10.19 -13.91
CA LEU A 1047 -17.52 9.52 -15.20
C LEU A 1047 -17.93 10.50 -16.30
N TYR A 1048 -17.18 10.49 -17.39
CA TYR A 1048 -17.46 11.21 -18.63
C TYR A 1048 -17.72 10.20 -19.75
N ALA A 1049 -18.80 10.37 -20.52
CA ALA A 1049 -19.03 9.59 -21.74
C ALA A 1049 -19.21 10.56 -22.92
N MET A 1050 -18.36 10.46 -23.93
CA MET A 1050 -18.35 11.39 -25.07
C MET A 1050 -18.08 10.68 -26.40
N ASN A 1051 -18.58 11.22 -27.50
CA ASN A 1051 -18.28 10.69 -28.82
C ASN A 1051 -16.80 10.93 -29.17
N PHE A 1052 -16.07 9.85 -29.47
CA PHE A 1052 -14.62 9.85 -29.70
C PHE A 1052 -14.15 10.75 -30.86
N VAL A 1053 -15.03 11.12 -31.81
CA VAL A 1053 -14.68 11.96 -32.96
C VAL A 1053 -15.16 13.39 -32.82
N THR A 1054 -16.29 13.62 -32.14
CA THR A 1054 -16.93 14.94 -32.09
C THR A 1054 -16.81 15.66 -30.76
N GLY A 1055 -16.26 15.00 -29.72
CA GLY A 1055 -16.03 15.56 -28.38
C GLY A 1055 -17.30 15.93 -27.60
N LYS A 1056 -18.49 15.60 -28.11
CA LYS A 1056 -19.76 15.87 -27.43
C LYS A 1056 -20.14 14.74 -26.47
N THR A 1057 -20.58 15.14 -25.28
CA THR A 1057 -21.19 14.25 -24.27
C THR A 1057 -22.35 13.46 -24.89
N VAL A 1058 -22.49 12.20 -24.46
CA VAL A 1058 -23.68 11.37 -24.72
C VAL A 1058 -24.59 11.27 -23.49
N LEU A 1059 -24.25 11.99 -22.42
CA LEU A 1059 -25.01 12.09 -21.19
C LEU A 1059 -25.98 13.29 -21.23
N SER A 1060 -26.98 13.28 -20.36
CA SER A 1060 -27.86 14.40 -20.05
C SER A 1060 -27.11 15.60 -19.44
N SER A 1061 -25.95 15.33 -18.83
CA SER A 1061 -25.01 16.26 -18.19
C SER A 1061 -23.65 16.29 -18.92
N GLN A 1062 -22.64 16.98 -18.36
CA GLN A 1062 -21.24 16.81 -18.80
C GLN A 1062 -20.57 15.57 -18.21
N TYR A 1063 -21.00 15.13 -17.03
CA TYR A 1063 -20.44 14.02 -16.25
C TYR A 1063 -21.48 13.47 -15.27
N ILE A 1064 -21.26 12.25 -14.80
CA ILE A 1064 -21.92 11.68 -13.60
C ILE A 1064 -20.90 11.74 -12.46
N ASN A 1065 -21.26 12.29 -11.30
CA ASN A 1065 -20.47 12.13 -10.08
C ASN A 1065 -20.63 10.68 -9.59
N LEU A 1066 -19.52 10.04 -9.23
CA LEU A 1066 -19.52 8.70 -8.63
C LEU A 1066 -19.74 8.82 -7.11
N LYS A 1067 -20.46 7.86 -6.53
CA LYS A 1067 -20.74 7.80 -5.08
C LYS A 1067 -19.56 7.27 -4.30
N GLN A 1068 -18.75 6.41 -4.91
CA GLN A 1068 -17.54 5.89 -4.27
C GLN A 1068 -16.45 6.99 -4.19
N PRO A 1069 -16.00 7.37 -2.98
CA PRO A 1069 -14.82 8.20 -2.80
C PRO A 1069 -13.52 7.47 -3.17
N GLY A 1070 -12.43 8.22 -3.28
CA GLY A 1070 -11.12 7.72 -3.70
C GLY A 1070 -10.91 7.74 -5.22
N ASN A 1071 -9.79 7.16 -5.67
CA ASN A 1071 -9.38 7.11 -7.08
C ASN A 1071 -10.15 6.01 -7.84
N PRO A 1072 -11.15 6.36 -8.70
CA PRO A 1072 -12.02 5.36 -9.32
C PRO A 1072 -11.26 4.41 -10.26
N PRO A 1073 -11.67 3.13 -10.36
CA PRO A 1073 -11.10 2.18 -11.32
C PRO A 1073 -11.54 2.47 -12.78
N GLU A 1074 -11.00 1.71 -13.72
CA GLU A 1074 -11.45 1.68 -15.13
C GLU A 1074 -12.93 1.23 -15.21
N VAL A 1075 -13.70 1.90 -16.07
CA VAL A 1075 -15.07 1.50 -16.42
C VAL A 1075 -15.08 0.10 -17.04
N VAL A 1076 -16.06 -0.73 -16.68
CA VAL A 1076 -16.28 -2.03 -17.34
C VAL A 1076 -17.71 -2.15 -17.84
N ALA A 1077 -17.85 -2.51 -19.11
CA ALA A 1077 -19.11 -2.91 -19.71
C ALA A 1077 -19.35 -4.42 -19.47
N LEU A 1078 -20.53 -4.76 -18.98
CA LEU A 1078 -21.03 -6.13 -18.82
C LEU A 1078 -22.19 -6.40 -19.77
N PHE A 1079 -22.26 -7.65 -20.23
CA PHE A 1079 -23.24 -8.12 -21.20
C PHE A 1079 -24.32 -8.95 -20.50
N VAL A 1080 -25.38 -8.30 -20.02
CA VAL A 1080 -26.43 -8.93 -19.20
C VAL A 1080 -27.56 -9.47 -20.10
N PRO A 1081 -27.96 -10.75 -19.97
CA PRO A 1081 -29.07 -11.30 -20.74
C PRO A 1081 -30.44 -10.98 -20.11
N ASP A 1082 -31.39 -10.51 -20.92
CA ASP A 1082 -32.79 -10.28 -20.52
C ASP A 1082 -33.66 -11.56 -20.58
N GLU A 1083 -34.88 -11.50 -20.02
CA GLU A 1083 -35.82 -12.64 -20.01
C GLU A 1083 -36.23 -13.15 -21.41
N ASP A 1084 -36.08 -12.33 -22.46
CA ASP A 1084 -36.34 -12.69 -23.87
C ASP A 1084 -35.10 -13.32 -24.55
N GLY A 1085 -33.93 -13.29 -23.91
CA GLY A 1085 -32.65 -13.74 -24.48
C GLY A 1085 -31.95 -12.71 -25.40
N LYS A 1086 -32.26 -11.42 -25.26
CA LYS A 1086 -31.45 -10.31 -25.78
C LYS A 1086 -30.35 -9.97 -24.77
N THR A 1087 -29.33 -9.23 -25.19
CA THR A 1087 -28.23 -8.82 -24.30
C THR A 1087 -28.17 -7.30 -24.20
N SER A 1088 -28.35 -6.75 -23.00
CA SER A 1088 -28.07 -5.34 -22.69
C SER A 1088 -26.58 -5.13 -22.44
N ILE A 1089 -26.14 -3.88 -22.49
CA ILE A 1089 -24.81 -3.45 -22.07
C ILE A 1089 -24.98 -2.58 -20.82
N GLU A 1090 -24.34 -2.96 -19.74
CA GLU A 1090 -24.46 -2.34 -18.41
C GLU A 1090 -23.07 -1.88 -17.95
N TYR A 1091 -22.92 -0.64 -17.49
CA TYR A 1091 -21.62 -0.03 -17.19
C TYR A 1091 -21.37 0.08 -15.69
N TYR A 1092 -20.17 -0.30 -15.23
CA TYR A 1092 -19.80 -0.30 -13.81
C TYR A 1092 -18.47 0.39 -13.57
N VAL A 1093 -18.37 1.09 -12.43
CA VAL A 1093 -17.13 1.62 -11.86
C VAL A 1093 -17.07 1.16 -10.40
N GLY A 1094 -16.04 0.41 -10.03
CA GLY A 1094 -16.03 -0.30 -8.74
C GLY A 1094 -17.22 -1.26 -8.65
N THR A 1095 -17.95 -1.22 -7.54
CA THR A 1095 -19.24 -1.88 -7.37
C THR A 1095 -20.45 -1.02 -7.77
N GLU A 1096 -20.25 0.21 -8.24
CA GLU A 1096 -21.32 1.13 -8.63
C GLU A 1096 -21.79 0.88 -10.07
N LYS A 1097 -23.11 0.68 -10.24
CA LYS A 1097 -23.79 0.63 -11.54
C LYS A 1097 -24.05 2.05 -12.04
N VAL A 1098 -23.51 2.39 -13.19
CA VAL A 1098 -23.64 3.70 -13.82
C VAL A 1098 -24.91 3.72 -14.68
N THR A 1099 -25.74 4.74 -14.52
CA THR A 1099 -26.97 4.96 -15.31
C THR A 1099 -27.22 6.45 -15.52
N ASP A 1100 -27.88 6.82 -16.62
CA ASP A 1100 -28.30 8.19 -16.92
C ASP A 1100 -29.83 8.24 -17.10
N PRO A 1101 -30.59 8.32 -15.99
CA PRO A 1101 -32.05 8.18 -16.01
C PRO A 1101 -32.78 9.34 -16.71
N ASP A 1102 -32.13 10.51 -16.85
CA ASP A 1102 -32.70 11.70 -17.49
C ASP A 1102 -32.40 11.78 -19.00
N CYS A 1103 -31.61 10.85 -19.57
CA CYS A 1103 -31.28 10.89 -21.00
C CYS A 1103 -32.42 10.35 -21.90
N GLU A 1104 -33.01 11.22 -22.73
CA GLU A 1104 -34.02 10.88 -23.76
C GLU A 1104 -33.43 10.82 -25.19
N GLY A 1105 -33.12 9.62 -25.71
CA GLY A 1105 -32.66 9.43 -27.09
C GLY A 1105 -32.37 7.97 -27.45
N GLU A 1106 -31.93 7.74 -28.70
CA GLU A 1106 -31.22 6.51 -29.11
C GLU A 1106 -29.71 6.63 -28.82
N ASP A 1107 -29.18 7.86 -28.73
CA ASP A 1107 -27.75 8.16 -28.50
C ASP A 1107 -27.30 8.05 -27.01
N CYS A 1108 -28.18 7.63 -26.09
CA CYS A 1108 -27.87 7.56 -24.65
C CYS A 1108 -27.02 6.33 -24.29
N LEU A 1109 -26.17 6.47 -23.26
CA LEU A 1109 -25.30 5.41 -22.74
C LEU A 1109 -26.07 4.08 -22.48
N ASP A 1110 -27.10 4.15 -21.64
CA ASP A 1110 -27.98 3.05 -21.24
C ASP A 1110 -28.85 2.47 -22.39
N LYS A 1111 -28.73 3.02 -23.61
CA LYS A 1111 -29.51 2.65 -24.80
C LYS A 1111 -28.64 2.26 -25.99
N THR A 1112 -27.33 2.13 -25.78
CA THR A 1112 -26.39 1.55 -26.76
C THR A 1112 -26.94 0.22 -27.33
N PRO A 1113 -26.94 0.03 -28.66
CA PRO A 1113 -27.67 -1.07 -29.29
C PRO A 1113 -27.03 -2.43 -28.97
N GLY A 1114 -27.73 -3.22 -28.14
CA GLY A 1114 -27.28 -4.54 -27.68
C GLY A 1114 -26.83 -5.48 -28.81
N LEU A 1115 -25.77 -6.25 -28.56
CA LEU A 1115 -25.13 -7.10 -29.56
C LEU A 1115 -26.09 -8.16 -30.12
N TYR A 1116 -26.52 -7.96 -31.37
CA TYR A 1116 -27.32 -8.94 -32.09
C TYR A 1116 -26.50 -10.19 -32.39
N ARG A 1117 -26.92 -11.35 -31.85
CA ARG A 1117 -26.31 -12.66 -32.11
C ARG A 1117 -26.51 -13.09 -33.57
N THR A 1118 -25.65 -12.60 -34.46
CA THR A 1118 -25.67 -12.98 -35.88
C THR A 1118 -25.21 -14.42 -36.04
N TYR A 1119 -26.16 -15.34 -36.22
CA TYR A 1119 -25.88 -16.72 -36.59
C TYR A 1119 -25.13 -16.77 -37.92
N TRP A 1120 -23.80 -16.84 -37.88
CA TRP A 1120 -23.00 -17.17 -39.04
C TRP A 1120 -23.34 -18.60 -39.45
N ARG A 1121 -23.92 -18.75 -40.63
CA ARG A 1121 -24.25 -20.06 -41.19
C ARG A 1121 -23.42 -20.23 -42.45
N GLU A 1122 -22.32 -20.98 -42.31
CA GLU A 1122 -21.56 -21.43 -43.46
C GLU A 1122 -22.50 -22.19 -44.41
N ASN A 1123 -22.40 -21.89 -45.71
CA ASN A 1123 -23.11 -22.62 -46.74
C ASN A 1123 -22.17 -23.67 -47.33
N GLN A 1124 -22.65 -24.92 -47.37
CA GLN A 1124 -21.99 -26.12 -47.92
C GLN A 1124 -21.58 -25.97 -49.40
#